data_AF-A0A3M6W4X0-F1
#
_entry.id   AF-A0A3M6W4X0-F1
#
_cell.length_a   1.000
_cell.length_b   1.000
_cell.length_c   1.000
_cell.angle_alpha   90.00
_cell.angle_beta   90.00
_cell.angle_gamma   90.00
#
_symmetry.space_group_name_H-M   'P 1'
#
loop_
_entity.id
_entity.type
_entity.pdbx_description
1 polymer ?
#
loop_
_entity_poly.entity_id
_entity_poly.type
_entity_poly.pdbx_seq_one_letter_code
_entity_poly.pdbx_strand_id
1 'polypeptide(L)'
;GRNESRLREARGKADGSPPSSQCRRKVGTLGREKIHHAEQAVTIGVFAPDSLKLPPCEYNATAPPQVKGLFRSRHPHSPQDAGFAANSTCPFGRASANLTMDREKQGWSLATSRGAEVSQRLPLKRLATICLACAALVFLNPITIKWRQSNSQALSSSLDIDSHFSWEKLSSHPQLQYVDCYDGFQCTRLEVPMDWWNGTTNATVSLAVIKLPADVPVTDPRYGGPVLINPGGPGGSGVNLALSSGKSIQETFGGEKVFDIISFDPRGVGDTTPALQCVESLQYDHSWMVRVMEEGVFEASDASLGRLWSMSTARSKSCALPLPDGEPDIRKYVTTASVARDMLEIVERHGEWREGEAKRELNPSAGCGMHLRRAAAQVEVPPKLAYQPGRERLQYWGFSYGTYLGNTFAAMFPDRVERIVVDGVVDAENYKQTLWSNNLLDTEKDMNEFYHHCARVGYPACALAGTNNAANAEDVSRRVADILNTLYHNPLPVIGPNPEVITYSDIRNLIFAALYTPIKSFPYVANLLAGIESGDGTEFAKLLKGFHTFQCPAQPGQGYSIIPLHNTTSGRVGMSYDATMGIACTDGDDQAYLNKTAFTGYARDLARLSPSIGSMWSTIRMHCIHYSIRPLYRFQGPWEARTSHPLLLVGNTMDPVTPVRNAHKMAKGFEGAVALTQGSAGHCSASTFSSCTRNYIRQYFQTGELPPPGLVCPADEMPFGPGPEGYGIEGDVDVQVVRDRQRNAALMEGLSQAGGLFMRSGLYGGLV
;
A
#
# COMPACT_ATOMS: atom_id res chain seq x y z
N GLY A 1 62.35 20.26 14.52
CA GLY A 1 63.12 20.22 13.26
C GLY A 1 62.37 21.01 12.20
N ARG A 2 62.94 21.37 11.04
CA ARG A 2 63.98 20.72 10.22
C ARG A 2 63.64 19.26 9.86
N ASN A 3 63.70 18.82 8.61
CA ASN A 3 63.94 19.52 7.32
C ASN A 3 63.21 18.72 6.18
N GLU A 4 62.64 19.37 5.15
CA GLU A 4 63.15 19.48 3.74
C GLU A 4 63.41 18.14 3.00
N SER A 5 63.17 17.97 1.68
CA SER A 5 63.00 18.92 0.55
C SER A 5 61.88 18.49 -0.46
N ARG A 6 61.30 19.27 -1.39
CA ARG A 6 61.79 20.29 -2.38
C ARG A 6 62.67 19.65 -3.50
N LEU A 7 62.64 19.97 -4.82
CA LEU A 7 62.06 21.01 -5.76
C LEU A 7 61.86 20.37 -7.19
N ARG A 8 61.41 21.03 -8.31
CA ARG A 8 60.35 22.02 -8.65
C ARG A 8 60.48 22.49 -10.14
N GLU A 9 59.36 22.62 -10.91
CA GLU A 9 59.19 23.48 -12.14
C GLU A 9 59.97 23.12 -13.45
N ALA A 10 59.67 23.63 -14.69
CA ALA A 10 58.64 24.55 -15.24
C ALA A 10 58.53 24.58 -16.81
N ARG A 11 57.38 25.09 -17.31
CA ARG A 11 57.10 25.77 -18.64
C ARG A 11 57.13 24.96 -19.96
N GLY A 12 56.28 25.27 -20.97
CA GLY A 12 55.09 26.14 -21.01
C GLY A 12 54.69 26.69 -22.40
N LYS A 13 53.55 27.44 -22.45
CA LYS A 13 53.10 28.42 -23.49
C LYS A 13 52.70 27.90 -24.90
N ALA A 14 51.78 28.54 -25.66
CA ALA A 14 50.96 29.76 -25.44
C ALA A 14 49.70 29.83 -26.35
N ASP A 15 48.71 30.64 -25.92
CA ASP A 15 47.74 31.52 -26.64
C ASP A 15 46.96 31.03 -27.91
N GLY A 16 45.75 31.52 -28.23
CA GLY A 16 44.88 32.54 -27.61
C GLY A 16 43.49 32.67 -28.29
N SER A 17 42.63 33.59 -27.83
CA SER A 17 41.22 33.82 -28.29
C SER A 17 40.94 35.34 -28.46
N PRO A 18 39.71 35.86 -28.74
CA PRO A 18 38.51 35.31 -29.40
C PRO A 18 38.23 36.14 -30.72
N PRO A 19 37.21 37.03 -30.95
CA PRO A 19 35.75 37.02 -30.68
C PRO A 19 34.79 37.44 -31.85
N SER A 20 33.48 37.20 -31.63
CA SER A 20 32.30 38.05 -31.95
C SER A 20 31.82 38.39 -33.39
N SER A 21 30.60 37.88 -33.70
CA SER A 21 29.36 38.65 -34.00
C SER A 21 28.76 38.84 -35.42
N GLN A 22 27.41 38.81 -35.42
CA GLN A 22 26.41 39.40 -36.35
C GLN A 22 26.08 38.82 -37.75
N CYS A 23 24.81 39.03 -38.11
CA CYS A 23 24.06 38.41 -39.21
C CYS A 23 24.10 39.21 -40.52
N ARG A 24 23.84 38.54 -41.67
CA ARG A 24 22.73 38.92 -42.59
C ARG A 24 22.48 37.92 -43.75
N ARG A 25 21.35 38.13 -44.45
CA ARG A 25 20.76 37.29 -45.52
C ARG A 25 21.34 37.57 -46.92
N LYS A 26 21.39 36.53 -47.78
CA LYS A 26 20.82 36.42 -49.17
C LYS A 26 21.17 35.01 -49.70
N VAL A 27 20.31 34.17 -50.29
CA VAL A 27 19.30 34.27 -51.39
C VAL A 27 19.91 34.05 -52.79
N GLY A 28 19.43 33.00 -53.48
CA GLY A 28 19.67 32.65 -54.89
C GLY A 28 20.17 31.19 -55.05
N THR A 29 19.44 30.13 -55.46
CA THR A 29 18.45 29.82 -56.54
C THR A 29 19.06 29.26 -57.84
N LEU A 30 18.36 28.26 -58.43
CA LEU A 30 18.61 27.54 -59.70
C LEU A 30 19.68 26.42 -59.62
N GLY A 31 19.53 25.26 -60.28
CA GLY A 31 18.41 24.69 -61.07
C GLY A 31 18.37 23.15 -60.90
N ARG A 32 17.19 22.53 -60.80
CA ARG A 32 16.38 21.97 -61.91
C ARG A 32 17.08 20.90 -62.75
N GLU A 33 16.56 19.68 -62.65
CA GLU A 33 16.06 18.96 -63.84
C GLU A 33 14.76 18.19 -63.49
N LYS A 34 14.03 17.69 -64.49
CA LYS A 34 12.72 17.00 -64.38
C LYS A 34 12.77 15.64 -65.11
N ILE A 35 11.81 14.72 -64.92
CA ILE A 35 10.63 14.47 -65.80
C ILE A 35 9.86 13.28 -65.14
N HIS A 36 8.61 13.44 -64.66
CA HIS A 36 7.31 13.26 -65.35
C HIS A 36 6.94 11.78 -65.67
N HIS A 37 5.69 11.27 -65.62
CA HIS A 37 4.38 11.72 -65.06
C HIS A 37 3.37 10.53 -65.01
N ALA A 38 2.10 10.82 -64.63
CA ALA A 38 0.87 9.96 -64.56
C ALA A 38 0.53 9.42 -63.16
N GLU A 39 -0.39 9.97 -62.34
CA GLU A 39 -1.39 11.07 -62.47
C GLU A 39 -2.78 10.74 -63.05
N GLN A 40 -3.77 10.61 -62.15
CA GLN A 40 -5.23 10.88 -62.23
C GLN A 40 -5.83 10.52 -60.85
N ALA A 41 -6.48 11.34 -60.00
CA ALA A 41 -7.09 12.69 -60.07
C ALA A 41 -8.43 12.79 -60.83
N VAL A 42 -9.45 13.59 -60.42
CA VAL A 42 -9.64 14.46 -59.21
C VAL A 42 -10.86 13.95 -58.38
N THR A 43 -11.75 14.63 -57.62
CA THR A 43 -12.14 16.05 -57.33
C THR A 43 -12.74 16.08 -55.90
N ILE A 44 -12.10 16.70 -54.88
CA ILE A 44 -12.37 18.04 -54.31
C ILE A 44 -13.85 18.39 -53.99
N GLY A 45 -14.11 18.73 -52.72
CA GLY A 45 -15.25 19.52 -52.26
C GLY A 45 -14.92 20.18 -50.91
N VAL A 46 -14.95 21.51 -50.83
CA VAL A 46 -14.61 22.29 -49.63
C VAL A 46 -15.79 23.18 -49.25
N PHE A 47 -16.21 23.12 -48.00
CA PHE A 47 -17.06 24.12 -47.36
C PHE A 47 -16.58 24.43 -45.94
N ALA A 48 -16.70 25.70 -45.56
CA ALA A 48 -16.40 26.22 -44.23
C ALA A 48 -17.70 26.37 -43.40
N PRO A 49 -17.63 26.64 -42.09
CA PRO A 49 -18.65 26.17 -41.15
C PRO A 49 -19.89 27.06 -41.06
N ASP A 50 -21.00 26.44 -40.68
CA ASP A 50 -22.13 27.15 -40.08
C ASP A 50 -22.77 26.36 -38.93
N SER A 51 -23.54 27.04 -38.09
CA SER A 51 -23.83 26.60 -36.72
C SER A 51 -24.94 25.56 -36.58
N LEU A 52 -24.75 24.58 -35.69
CA LEU A 52 -25.81 23.72 -35.15
C LEU A 52 -25.59 23.48 -33.66
N LYS A 53 -26.39 24.17 -32.83
CA LYS A 53 -26.45 23.94 -31.38
C LYS A 53 -27.28 22.68 -31.10
N LEU A 54 -26.73 21.75 -30.32
CA LEU A 54 -27.51 20.69 -29.68
C LEU A 54 -27.80 21.10 -28.22
N PRO A 55 -29.02 20.87 -27.70
CA PRO A 55 -29.39 21.29 -26.35
C PRO A 55 -28.82 20.34 -25.26
N PRO A 56 -28.63 20.81 -24.01
CA PRO A 56 -28.20 19.97 -22.90
C PRO A 56 -29.31 19.01 -22.46
N CYS A 57 -28.93 17.82 -22.00
CA CYS A 57 -29.85 16.89 -21.34
C CYS A 57 -29.90 17.17 -19.83
N GLU A 58 -30.97 17.81 -19.37
CA GLU A 58 -31.26 17.93 -17.93
C GLU A 58 -31.65 16.56 -17.36
N TYR A 59 -30.94 16.12 -16.31
CA TYR A 59 -31.33 14.94 -15.54
C TYR A 59 -32.40 15.32 -14.53
N ASN A 60 -33.66 14.96 -14.78
CA ASN A 60 -34.79 15.28 -13.90
C ASN A 60 -35.45 13.99 -13.39
N ALA A 61 -35.37 13.73 -12.08
CA ALA A 61 -35.67 12.43 -11.50
C ALA A 61 -37.18 12.24 -11.23
N THR A 62 -37.81 11.29 -11.92
CA THR A 62 -39.15 10.78 -11.59
C THR A 62 -39.23 9.26 -11.76
N ALA A 63 -39.98 8.59 -10.88
CA ALA A 63 -40.05 7.13 -10.84
C ALA A 63 -41.10 6.56 -11.83
N PRO A 64 -40.88 5.37 -12.42
CA PRO A 64 -41.82 4.74 -13.34
C PRO A 64 -42.95 3.99 -12.60
N PRO A 65 -44.23 4.23 -12.93
CA PRO A 65 -45.32 3.33 -12.56
C PRO A 65 -45.35 2.08 -13.46
N GLN A 66 -45.93 0.98 -12.98
CA GLN A 66 -46.24 -0.17 -13.83
C GLN A 66 -47.43 0.12 -14.76
N VAL A 67 -47.46 -0.47 -15.96
CA VAL A 67 -48.67 -1.14 -16.52
C VAL A 67 -48.32 -2.06 -17.70
N LYS A 68 -49.24 -2.98 -18.01
CA LYS A 68 -49.13 -4.06 -19.01
C LYS A 68 -49.57 -3.60 -20.41
N GLY A 69 -49.08 -4.25 -21.48
CA GLY A 69 -50.02 -4.67 -22.55
C GLY A 69 -49.59 -4.69 -24.03
N LEU A 70 -49.71 -5.88 -24.63
CA LEU A 70 -50.21 -6.19 -25.99
C LEU A 70 -49.56 -5.63 -27.30
N PHE A 71 -48.85 -6.54 -27.98
CA PHE A 71 -49.08 -7.03 -29.36
C PHE A 71 -48.77 -6.23 -30.66
N ARG A 72 -48.35 -7.03 -31.68
CA ARG A 72 -48.58 -6.96 -33.15
C ARG A 72 -47.67 -6.12 -34.08
N SER A 73 -46.53 -6.73 -34.43
CA SER A 73 -46.16 -7.19 -35.80
C SER A 73 -46.39 -6.31 -37.05
N ARG A 74 -45.35 -6.20 -37.91
CA ARG A 74 -45.43 -6.56 -39.35
C ARG A 74 -44.06 -6.69 -40.04
N HIS A 75 -43.89 -7.79 -40.78
CA HIS A 75 -42.99 -7.97 -41.94
C HIS A 75 -43.80 -7.59 -43.24
N PRO A 76 -43.27 -7.67 -44.49
CA PRO A 76 -42.00 -8.27 -44.97
C PRO A 76 -41.20 -7.42 -46.00
N HIS A 77 -40.04 -7.91 -46.47
CA HIS A 77 -39.82 -8.35 -47.87
C HIS A 77 -38.38 -8.85 -48.15
N SER A 78 -38.26 -9.79 -49.09
CA SER A 78 -37.04 -10.36 -49.71
C SER A 78 -37.32 -10.53 -51.23
N PRO A 79 -36.53 -11.21 -52.12
CA PRO A 79 -35.70 -12.44 -51.98
C PRO A 79 -34.18 -12.13 -52.17
N GLN A 80 -33.21 -12.91 -52.68
CA GLN A 80 -33.12 -14.18 -53.45
C GLN A 80 -31.85 -15.02 -53.12
N ASP A 81 -31.99 -16.35 -53.24
CA ASP A 81 -31.21 -17.34 -54.02
C ASP A 81 -29.67 -17.22 -54.19
N ALA A 82 -28.86 -18.30 -54.19
CA ALA A 82 -29.00 -19.73 -53.83
C ALA A 82 -27.57 -20.35 -53.79
N GLY A 83 -27.26 -21.55 -53.26
CA GLY A 83 -28.05 -22.61 -52.61
C GLY A 83 -27.16 -23.84 -52.24
N PHE A 84 -27.79 -24.96 -51.85
CA PHE A 84 -27.20 -26.25 -51.37
C PHE A 84 -26.51 -26.25 -49.98
N ALA A 85 -26.58 -27.29 -49.14
CA ALA A 85 -27.62 -28.32 -48.89
C ALA A 85 -27.33 -29.11 -47.58
N ALA A 86 -28.36 -29.31 -46.72
CA ALA A 86 -28.68 -30.48 -45.85
C ALA A 86 -27.58 -31.26 -45.07
N ASN A 87 -27.78 -31.81 -43.86
CA ASN A 87 -28.92 -31.91 -42.93
C ASN A 87 -28.39 -32.33 -41.51
N SER A 88 -28.81 -31.74 -40.38
CA SER A 88 -29.96 -32.11 -39.51
C SER A 88 -29.83 -33.48 -38.77
N THR A 89 -30.21 -33.71 -37.50
CA THR A 89 -30.76 -32.91 -36.37
C THR A 89 -30.85 -33.81 -35.11
N CYS A 90 -30.99 -33.24 -33.90
CA CYS A 90 -31.51 -33.94 -32.71
C CYS A 90 -32.37 -33.00 -31.83
N PRO A 91 -33.59 -33.40 -31.39
CA PRO A 91 -34.48 -32.57 -30.55
C PRO A 91 -34.57 -33.02 -29.08
N PHE A 92 -35.11 -32.14 -28.21
CA PHE A 92 -35.51 -32.44 -26.83
C PHE A 92 -36.89 -33.13 -26.75
N GLY A 93 -37.13 -33.91 -25.68
CA GLY A 93 -38.48 -34.38 -25.31
C GLY A 93 -38.56 -35.11 -23.96
N ARG A 94 -39.48 -34.70 -23.08
CA ARG A 94 -39.83 -35.40 -21.81
C ARG A 94 -41.19 -36.08 -21.94
N ALA A 95 -41.38 -37.27 -21.36
CA ALA A 95 -42.71 -37.76 -20.93
C ALA A 95 -42.63 -38.82 -19.80
N SER A 96 -43.63 -38.80 -18.94
CA SER A 96 -43.73 -39.41 -17.61
C SER A 96 -43.95 -40.94 -17.53
N ALA A 97 -43.34 -41.54 -16.49
CA ALA A 97 -43.92 -42.47 -15.49
C ALA A 97 -44.75 -43.72 -15.88
N ASN A 98 -44.39 -44.87 -15.29
CA ASN A 98 -45.29 -45.56 -14.33
C ASN A 98 -44.53 -46.50 -13.35
N LEU A 99 -45.23 -47.04 -12.34
CA LEU A 99 -44.64 -47.76 -11.19
C LEU A 99 -44.49 -49.29 -11.39
N THR A 100 -43.55 -49.89 -10.64
CA THR A 100 -43.81 -51.11 -9.83
C THR A 100 -42.80 -51.29 -8.68
N MET A 101 -43.26 -51.92 -7.59
CA MET A 101 -42.44 -52.58 -6.54
C MET A 101 -42.09 -54.01 -7.02
N ASP A 102 -41.23 -54.84 -6.39
CA ASP A 102 -40.83 -54.93 -4.97
C ASP A 102 -39.45 -55.63 -4.80
N ARG A 103 -38.98 -55.77 -3.55
CA ARG A 103 -38.03 -56.76 -2.96
C ARG A 103 -37.24 -57.71 -3.89
N GLU A 104 -35.96 -58.03 -3.62
CA GLU A 104 -35.48 -58.61 -2.35
C GLU A 104 -33.92 -58.73 -2.26
N LYS A 105 -33.42 -59.13 -1.07
CA LYS A 105 -32.13 -59.85 -0.76
C LYS A 105 -30.76 -59.14 -0.88
N GLN A 106 -30.10 -59.07 0.29
CA GLN A 106 -28.74 -59.56 0.63
C GLN A 106 -27.52 -59.09 -0.22
N GLY A 107 -26.41 -58.62 0.37
CA GLY A 107 -26.09 -58.44 1.80
C GLY A 107 -24.69 -57.85 2.01
N TRP A 108 -24.38 -57.39 3.23
CA TRP A 108 -23.07 -56.81 3.59
C TRP A 108 -22.17 -57.84 4.29
N SER A 109 -20.85 -57.73 4.09
CA SER A 109 -19.85 -58.36 4.96
C SER A 109 -18.78 -57.34 5.39
N LEU A 110 -18.78 -57.00 6.67
CA LEU A 110 -17.73 -56.21 7.32
C LEU A 110 -16.80 -57.17 8.07
N ALA A 111 -15.51 -57.13 7.77
CA ALA A 111 -14.49 -57.81 8.56
C ALA A 111 -14.31 -57.11 9.91
N THR A 112 -14.16 -57.87 11.00
CA THR A 112 -14.01 -57.32 12.36
C THR A 112 -13.01 -58.12 13.21
N SER A 113 -12.08 -57.40 13.84
CA SER A 113 -11.25 -57.88 14.96
C SER A 113 -11.06 -56.73 15.97
N ARG A 114 -11.97 -56.63 16.95
CA ARG A 114 -11.77 -57.13 18.33
C ARG A 114 -10.77 -56.31 19.17
N GLY A 115 -11.28 -55.29 19.86
CA GLY A 115 -10.77 -54.87 21.17
C GLY A 115 -11.53 -55.58 22.30
N ALA A 116 -10.95 -55.67 23.51
CA ALA A 116 -11.49 -56.46 24.62
C ALA A 116 -12.46 -55.69 25.54
N GLU A 117 -13.28 -56.43 26.29
CA GLU A 117 -14.28 -55.91 27.21
C GLU A 117 -13.73 -55.62 28.63
N VAL A 118 -14.27 -54.60 29.29
CA VAL A 118 -14.63 -54.67 30.72
C VAL A 118 -16.01 -54.01 30.89
N SER A 119 -16.90 -54.63 31.68
CA SER A 119 -18.30 -54.20 31.82
C SER A 119 -18.66 -53.87 33.27
N GLN A 120 -19.27 -52.71 33.49
CA GLN A 120 -20.11 -52.45 34.68
C GLN A 120 -21.39 -51.70 34.28
N ARG A 121 -22.52 -52.07 34.89
CA ARG A 121 -23.86 -51.55 34.57
C ARG A 121 -24.36 -50.61 35.66
N LEU A 122 -24.98 -49.51 35.28
CA LEU A 122 -25.80 -48.65 36.16
C LEU A 122 -27.23 -48.50 35.57
N PRO A 123 -28.30 -48.57 36.37
CA PRO A 123 -29.66 -48.78 35.85
C PRO A 123 -30.42 -47.48 35.52
N LEU A 124 -31.16 -47.50 34.40
CA LEU A 124 -32.04 -46.40 33.97
C LEU A 124 -33.29 -46.28 34.86
N LYS A 125 -33.22 -45.50 35.96
CA LYS A 125 -34.42 -45.09 36.75
C LYS A 125 -34.41 -43.64 37.30
N ARG A 126 -33.62 -42.71 36.73
CA ARG A 126 -33.56 -41.30 37.23
C ARG A 126 -33.62 -40.16 36.19
N LEU A 127 -33.93 -40.42 34.92
CA LEU A 127 -34.06 -39.36 33.89
C LEU A 127 -35.50 -39.04 33.46
N ALA A 128 -36.48 -39.89 33.76
CA ALA A 128 -37.88 -39.66 33.37
C ALA A 128 -38.59 -38.54 34.17
N THR A 129 -38.02 -38.09 35.29
CA THR A 129 -38.68 -37.19 36.26
C THR A 129 -38.41 -35.70 36.01
N ILE A 130 -37.44 -35.34 35.15
CA ILE A 130 -37.03 -33.94 34.94
C ILE A 130 -37.74 -33.32 33.73
N CYS A 131 -37.93 -34.06 32.63
CA CYS A 131 -38.54 -33.54 31.40
C CYS A 131 -40.04 -33.18 31.52
N LEU A 132 -40.74 -33.60 32.58
CA LEU A 132 -42.15 -33.29 32.81
C LEU A 132 -42.39 -32.02 33.64
N ALA A 133 -41.37 -31.47 34.31
CA ALA A 133 -41.53 -30.28 35.16
C ALA A 133 -41.55 -28.97 34.36
N CYS A 134 -40.72 -28.85 33.32
CA CYS A 134 -40.54 -27.60 32.58
C CYS A 134 -41.71 -27.24 31.65
N ALA A 135 -42.54 -28.22 31.25
CA ALA A 135 -43.67 -27.98 30.34
C ALA A 135 -44.89 -27.32 31.01
N ALA A 136 -44.98 -27.35 32.35
CA ALA A 136 -46.18 -26.95 33.09
C ALA A 136 -46.29 -25.45 33.40
N LEU A 137 -45.20 -24.67 33.29
CA LEU A 137 -45.13 -23.28 33.76
C LEU A 137 -45.52 -22.21 32.72
N VAL A 138 -45.81 -22.59 31.47
CA VAL A 138 -45.98 -21.63 30.36
C VAL A 138 -47.44 -21.21 30.10
N PHE A 139 -48.44 -21.95 30.62
CA PHE A 139 -49.80 -21.88 30.07
C PHE A 139 -50.96 -21.43 30.98
N LEU A 140 -50.79 -21.21 32.29
CA LEU A 140 -51.93 -20.94 33.21
C LEU A 140 -51.67 -19.90 34.32
N ASN A 141 -51.77 -18.60 34.01
CA ASN A 141 -52.65 -17.67 34.76
C ASN A 141 -52.75 -16.26 34.14
N PRO A 142 -53.96 -15.76 33.82
CA PRO A 142 -54.19 -14.36 33.45
C PRO A 142 -55.04 -13.60 34.48
N ILE A 143 -54.51 -12.52 35.07
CA ILE A 143 -55.31 -11.54 35.85
C ILE A 143 -54.98 -10.12 35.39
N THR A 144 -56.01 -9.34 35.07
CA THR A 144 -55.92 -7.98 34.52
C THR A 144 -56.31 -6.92 35.55
N ILE A 145 -55.61 -5.78 35.54
CA ILE A 145 -56.09 -4.51 36.12
C ILE A 145 -56.07 -3.45 35.01
N LYS A 146 -57.04 -2.51 35.02
CA LYS A 146 -57.26 -1.49 33.98
C LYS A 146 -57.21 -0.07 34.53
N TRP A 147 -57.07 0.89 33.61
CA TRP A 147 -57.09 2.35 33.77
C TRP A 147 -55.78 2.95 34.31
N ARG A 148 -55.37 4.17 33.93
CA ARG A 148 -56.09 5.26 33.22
C ARG A 148 -55.14 6.03 32.29
N GLN A 149 -55.64 6.67 31.22
CA GLN A 149 -54.84 7.59 30.40
C GLN A 149 -54.48 8.88 31.16
N SER A 150 -53.26 9.36 30.94
CA SER A 150 -52.84 10.76 31.10
C SER A 150 -51.65 11.03 30.17
N ASN A 151 -51.48 12.25 29.70
CA ASN A 151 -50.45 12.59 28.70
C ASN A 151 -49.05 12.67 29.31
N SER A 152 -48.08 12.03 28.67
CA SER A 152 -46.67 12.44 28.63
C SER A 152 -46.20 12.37 27.19
N GLN A 153 -45.38 13.34 26.78
CA GLN A 153 -45.02 13.53 25.36
C GLN A 153 -44.15 12.39 24.83
N ALA A 154 -44.33 12.05 23.55
CA ALA A 154 -43.36 11.25 22.83
C ALA A 154 -42.09 12.09 22.64
N LEU A 155 -41.11 11.92 23.53
CA LEU A 155 -39.77 12.46 23.32
C LEU A 155 -39.16 11.68 22.14
N SER A 156 -38.81 12.38 21.07
CA SER A 156 -38.24 11.75 19.87
C SER A 156 -36.93 11.06 20.21
N SER A 157 -36.94 9.72 20.24
CA SER A 157 -35.71 8.92 20.22
C SER A 157 -35.17 8.82 18.79
N SER A 158 -35.03 9.97 18.14
CA SER A 158 -34.14 10.18 17.00
C SER A 158 -32.70 10.13 17.53
N LEU A 159 -32.23 8.91 17.79
CA LEU A 159 -30.82 8.62 18.01
C LEU A 159 -30.17 8.52 16.63
N ASP A 160 -29.17 9.35 16.39
CA ASP A 160 -28.71 9.69 15.04
C ASP A 160 -28.10 8.50 14.29
N ILE A 161 -28.50 8.36 13.02
CA ILE A 161 -27.86 7.48 12.04
C ILE A 161 -26.67 8.23 11.41
N ASP A 162 -25.83 8.83 12.26
CA ASP A 162 -24.67 9.65 11.87
C ASP A 162 -23.42 9.35 12.73
N SER A 163 -23.41 8.19 13.42
CA SER A 163 -22.37 7.75 14.36
C SER A 163 -21.06 7.27 13.73
N HIS A 164 -20.78 7.67 12.48
CA HIS A 164 -19.53 7.36 11.79
C HIS A 164 -18.76 8.65 11.48
N PHE A 165 -17.51 8.68 11.94
CA PHE A 165 -16.55 9.74 11.66
C PHE A 165 -16.35 9.91 10.14
N SER A 166 -16.22 11.16 9.67
CA SER A 166 -15.91 11.49 8.28
C SER A 166 -14.94 12.66 8.19
N TRP A 167 -13.86 12.46 7.44
CA TRP A 167 -12.87 13.49 7.12
C TRP A 167 -13.43 14.66 6.30
N GLU A 168 -14.55 14.48 5.59
CA GLU A 168 -15.23 15.53 4.83
C GLU A 168 -15.96 16.54 5.75
N LYS A 169 -16.33 16.11 6.96
CA LYS A 169 -17.01 16.95 7.96
C LYS A 169 -16.07 17.78 8.82
N LEU A 170 -14.74 17.54 8.76
CA LEU A 170 -13.76 18.29 9.55
C LEU A 170 -13.40 19.63 8.88
N SER A 171 -13.39 20.70 9.67
CA SER A 171 -12.81 21.98 9.28
C SER A 171 -11.28 21.93 9.32
N SER A 172 -10.63 22.55 8.34
CA SER A 172 -9.17 22.74 8.33
C SER A 172 -8.77 23.90 9.24
N HIS A 173 -7.71 23.73 10.04
CA HIS A 173 -7.23 24.75 10.98
C HIS A 173 -5.70 24.81 11.04
N PRO A 174 -5.10 26.01 11.21
CA PRO A 174 -3.64 26.16 11.36
C PRO A 174 -3.13 25.79 12.76
N GLN A 175 -3.98 25.23 13.64
CA GLN A 175 -3.60 24.57 14.89
C GLN A 175 -4.25 23.19 14.93
N LEU A 176 -3.59 22.21 15.57
CA LEU A 176 -4.16 20.88 15.79
C LEU A 176 -5.37 20.97 16.71
N GLN A 177 -6.56 20.78 16.15
CA GLN A 177 -7.83 20.72 16.87
C GLN A 177 -8.36 19.29 16.79
N TYR A 178 -7.87 18.45 17.70
CA TYR A 178 -8.23 17.04 17.77
C TYR A 178 -9.70 16.83 18.16
N VAL A 179 -10.39 15.99 17.41
CA VAL A 179 -11.68 15.37 17.79
C VAL A 179 -11.51 13.87 17.86
N ASP A 180 -12.30 13.19 18.69
CA ASP A 180 -12.23 11.73 18.79
C ASP A 180 -12.73 11.07 17.49
N CYS A 181 -12.03 10.03 17.04
CA CYS A 181 -12.30 9.32 15.79
C CYS A 181 -11.96 7.83 15.90
N TYR A 182 -12.70 6.97 15.19
CA TYR A 182 -12.52 5.51 15.20
C TYR A 182 -12.48 4.94 16.65
N ASP A 183 -11.85 3.77 16.87
CA ASP A 183 -11.70 3.17 18.21
C ASP A 183 -10.41 3.65 18.91
N GLY A 184 -10.54 4.70 19.71
CA GLY A 184 -9.47 5.21 20.58
C GLY A 184 -8.42 6.07 19.86
N PHE A 185 -8.75 6.66 18.71
CA PHE A 185 -7.88 7.62 18.02
C PHE A 185 -8.46 9.04 18.11
N GLN A 186 -7.63 10.01 17.75
CA GLN A 186 -7.99 11.42 17.64
C GLN A 186 -7.54 11.96 16.28
N CYS A 187 -8.42 12.67 15.59
CA CYS A 187 -8.21 13.14 14.21
C CYS A 187 -8.32 14.66 14.12
N THR A 188 -7.58 15.27 13.20
CA THR A 188 -7.69 16.71 12.90
C THR A 188 -7.24 17.02 11.48
N ARG A 189 -7.69 18.14 10.93
CA ARG A 189 -7.23 18.66 9.63
C ARG A 189 -6.30 19.85 9.85
N LEU A 190 -5.01 19.63 9.67
CA LEU A 190 -3.99 20.67 9.80
C LEU A 190 -3.84 21.44 8.48
N GLU A 191 -4.06 22.75 8.53
CA GLU A 191 -3.82 23.65 7.40
C GLU A 191 -2.32 23.99 7.29
N VAL A 192 -1.74 23.72 6.12
CA VAL A 192 -0.36 24.09 5.77
C VAL A 192 -0.32 24.79 4.40
N PRO A 193 0.67 25.64 4.09
CA PRO A 193 0.76 26.26 2.77
C PRO A 193 1.05 25.23 1.66
N MET A 194 0.47 25.45 0.48
CA MET A 194 0.79 24.68 -0.72
C MET A 194 2.27 24.88 -1.12
N ASP A 195 2.76 26.12 -1.05
CA ASP A 195 4.17 26.47 -1.29
C ASP A 195 4.87 26.93 0.01
N TRP A 196 5.86 26.17 0.46
CA TRP A 196 6.67 26.49 1.63
C TRP A 196 7.83 27.47 1.36
N TRP A 197 8.16 27.79 0.10
CA TRP A 197 9.39 28.51 -0.26
C TRP A 197 9.19 29.80 -1.03
N ASN A 198 8.41 29.79 -2.11
CA ASN A 198 8.42 30.88 -3.10
C ASN A 198 7.19 31.80 -3.03
N GLY A 199 6.16 31.40 -2.27
CA GLY A 199 4.88 32.13 -2.19
C GLY A 199 4.13 32.20 -3.52
N THR A 200 4.30 31.22 -4.42
CA THR A 200 3.67 31.25 -5.75
C THR A 200 2.14 31.10 -5.73
N THR A 201 1.57 30.78 -4.57
CA THR A 201 0.13 30.75 -4.31
C THR A 201 -0.15 30.99 -2.83
N ASN A 202 -1.34 31.50 -2.52
CA ASN A 202 -1.88 31.57 -1.17
C ASN A 202 -2.74 30.35 -0.79
N ALA A 203 -2.88 29.37 -1.69
CA ALA A 203 -3.65 28.15 -1.40
C ALA A 203 -2.95 27.28 -0.35
N THR A 204 -3.76 26.50 0.35
CA THR A 204 -3.33 25.60 1.42
C THR A 204 -3.54 24.13 1.04
N VAL A 205 -2.91 23.25 1.81
CA VAL A 205 -3.19 21.82 1.86
C VAL A 205 -3.78 21.53 3.23
N SER A 206 -4.83 20.72 3.28
CA SER A 206 -5.47 20.29 4.52
C SER A 206 -5.05 18.85 4.83
N LEU A 207 -4.00 18.72 5.64
CA LEU A 207 -3.42 17.44 6.03
C LEU A 207 -4.38 16.68 6.96
N ALA A 208 -4.78 15.47 6.58
CA ALA A 208 -5.44 14.53 7.48
C ALA A 208 -4.40 13.97 8.47
N VAL A 209 -4.51 14.37 9.74
CA VAL A 209 -3.59 13.98 10.82
C VAL A 209 -4.36 13.16 11.85
N ILE A 210 -3.84 11.96 12.16
CA ILE A 210 -4.39 11.05 13.18
C ILE A 210 -3.38 10.83 14.31
N LYS A 211 -3.90 10.63 15.52
CA LYS A 211 -3.13 10.38 16.73
C LYS A 211 -3.75 9.25 17.54
N LEU A 212 -2.98 8.20 17.82
CA LEU A 212 -3.25 7.32 18.96
C LEU A 212 -2.62 7.99 20.19
N PRO A 213 -3.40 8.44 21.19
CA PRO A 213 -2.84 9.04 22.38
C PRO A 213 -2.01 8.05 23.19
N ALA A 214 -1.05 8.55 23.98
CA ALA A 214 -0.46 7.82 25.08
C ALA A 214 -1.54 7.41 26.11
N ASP A 215 -1.33 6.30 26.83
CA ASP A 215 -2.22 5.86 27.92
C ASP A 215 -2.02 6.65 29.24
N VAL A 216 -1.27 7.76 29.17
CA VAL A 216 -0.95 8.67 30.28
C VAL A 216 -1.28 10.13 29.92
N PRO A 217 -1.71 10.96 30.88
CA PRO A 217 -1.87 12.40 30.70
C PRO A 217 -0.55 13.08 30.31
N VAL A 218 -0.58 14.23 29.61
CA VAL A 218 0.66 14.89 29.15
C VAL A 218 1.52 15.40 30.31
N THR A 219 0.94 15.59 31.50
CA THR A 219 1.66 15.94 32.72
C THR A 219 2.51 14.80 33.30
N ASP A 220 2.20 13.53 33.01
CA ASP A 220 2.87 12.36 33.59
C ASP A 220 4.40 12.34 33.32
N PRO A 221 5.26 11.97 34.29
CA PRO A 221 6.70 11.76 34.06
C PRO A 221 7.05 10.72 32.98
N ARG A 222 6.11 9.84 32.63
CA ARG A 222 6.21 8.80 31.59
C ARG A 222 5.83 9.29 30.19
N TYR A 223 5.17 10.43 30.04
CA TYR A 223 4.82 10.95 28.71
C TYR A 223 6.11 11.30 27.93
N GLY A 224 6.37 10.56 26.86
CA GLY A 224 7.56 10.64 26.00
C GLY A 224 7.39 11.56 24.78
N GLY A 225 6.24 12.23 24.64
CA GLY A 225 5.93 13.09 23.50
C GLY A 225 5.42 12.32 22.27
N PRO A 226 5.33 13.00 21.11
CA PRO A 226 4.89 12.40 19.86
C PRO A 226 6.01 11.59 19.19
N VAL A 227 5.65 10.47 18.55
CA VAL A 227 6.44 9.78 17.53
C VAL A 227 5.62 9.76 16.25
N LEU A 228 6.15 10.35 15.17
CA LEU A 228 5.52 10.33 13.85
C LEU A 228 5.87 9.02 13.12
N ILE A 229 4.92 8.42 12.42
CA ILE A 229 5.14 7.20 11.63
C ILE A 229 4.73 7.38 10.17
N ASN A 230 5.39 6.67 9.24
CA ASN A 230 5.02 6.67 7.82
C ASN A 230 5.30 5.31 7.14
N PRO A 231 4.36 4.75 6.35
CA PRO A 231 4.48 3.42 5.75
C PRO A 231 5.33 3.36 4.47
N GLY A 232 5.72 4.51 3.90
CA GLY A 232 6.43 4.56 2.63
C GLY A 232 5.53 4.63 1.40
N GLY A 233 5.75 3.72 0.44
CA GLY A 233 5.24 3.82 -0.93
C GLY A 233 6.30 4.32 -1.93
N PRO A 234 6.33 5.61 -2.35
CA PRO A 234 5.54 6.75 -1.85
C PRO A 234 4.05 6.66 -2.16
N GLY A 235 3.25 7.53 -1.53
CA GLY A 235 1.80 7.61 -1.74
C GLY A 235 0.97 6.84 -0.72
N GLY A 236 1.60 6.22 0.29
CA GLY A 236 0.91 5.45 1.32
C GLY A 236 0.21 6.28 2.39
N SER A 237 -0.99 5.86 2.77
CA SER A 237 -1.78 6.51 3.81
C SER A 237 -1.17 6.25 5.19
N GLY A 238 -0.66 7.30 5.84
CA GLY A 238 -0.24 7.25 7.23
C GLY A 238 -1.43 7.04 8.17
N VAL A 239 -2.61 7.57 7.81
CA VAL A 239 -3.87 7.34 8.53
C VAL A 239 -4.17 5.85 8.64
N ASN A 240 -4.08 5.10 7.53
CA ASN A 240 -4.20 3.64 7.55
C ASN A 240 -3.15 2.96 8.43
N LEU A 241 -1.88 3.38 8.39
CA LEU A 241 -0.83 2.75 9.20
C LEU A 241 -1.11 2.91 10.69
N ALA A 242 -1.56 4.10 11.13
CA ALA A 242 -1.98 4.31 12.50
C ALA A 242 -3.19 3.42 12.87
N LEU A 243 -4.22 3.36 12.03
CA LEU A 243 -5.42 2.55 12.26
C LEU A 243 -5.19 1.04 12.25
N SER A 244 -4.18 0.55 11.52
CA SER A 244 -3.87 -0.88 11.41
C SER A 244 -2.79 -1.36 12.38
N SER A 245 -1.75 -0.56 12.61
CA SER A 245 -0.56 -0.96 13.38
C SER A 245 -0.19 -0.01 14.52
N GLY A 246 -0.84 1.15 14.68
CA GLY A 246 -0.47 2.16 15.67
C GLY A 246 -0.36 1.62 17.10
N LYS A 247 -1.30 0.77 17.53
CA LYS A 247 -1.29 0.10 18.83
C LYS A 247 -0.06 -0.82 18.96
N SER A 248 0.23 -1.66 17.96
CA SER A 248 1.41 -2.54 17.94
C SER A 248 2.74 -1.78 17.89
N ILE A 249 2.79 -0.61 17.26
CA ILE A 249 3.96 0.28 17.24
C ILE A 249 4.20 0.89 18.63
N GLN A 250 3.15 1.41 19.26
CA GLN A 250 3.20 1.95 20.63
C GLN A 250 3.73 0.91 21.63
N GLU A 251 3.27 -0.34 21.52
CA GLU A 251 3.75 -1.46 22.34
C GLU A 251 5.17 -1.93 21.98
N THR A 252 5.62 -1.70 20.74
CA THR A 252 6.95 -2.12 20.27
C THR A 252 8.05 -1.35 21.00
N PHE A 253 7.95 -0.03 21.06
CA PHE A 253 8.94 0.83 21.75
C PHE A 253 8.48 1.43 23.08
N GLY A 254 7.26 1.16 23.53
CA GLY A 254 6.79 1.48 24.89
C GLY A 254 7.62 0.78 25.99
N GLY A 255 7.64 1.39 27.18
CA GLY A 255 8.51 0.99 28.29
C GLY A 255 8.30 1.87 29.52
N GLU A 256 9.36 2.54 30.01
CA GLU A 256 9.23 3.59 31.03
C GLU A 256 8.51 4.82 30.45
N LYS A 257 8.82 5.15 29.18
CA LYS A 257 8.11 6.16 28.41
C LYS A 257 6.98 5.57 27.57
N VAL A 258 5.89 6.33 27.48
CA VAL A 258 4.74 6.08 26.60
C VAL A 258 4.55 7.30 25.70
N PHE A 259 4.25 7.06 24.43
CA PHE A 259 4.28 8.08 23.37
C PHE A 259 2.91 8.24 22.71
N ASP A 260 2.60 9.45 22.27
CA ASP A 260 1.56 9.67 21.26
C ASP A 260 2.07 9.11 19.92
N ILE A 261 1.34 8.21 19.26
CA ILE A 261 1.67 7.76 17.91
C ILE A 261 0.89 8.63 16.93
N ILE A 262 1.61 9.49 16.20
CA ILE A 262 1.02 10.38 15.19
C ILE A 262 1.32 9.83 13.80
N SER A 263 0.33 9.91 12.92
CA SER A 263 0.59 9.79 11.49
C SER A 263 -0.30 10.75 10.72
N PHE A 264 0.02 10.91 9.44
CA PHE A 264 -0.68 11.81 8.55
C PHE A 264 -0.60 11.28 7.13
N ASP A 265 -1.59 11.60 6.33
CA ASP A 265 -1.50 11.36 4.89
C ASP A 265 -0.73 12.53 4.25
N PRO A 266 0.37 12.28 3.52
CA PRO A 266 1.12 13.35 2.87
C PRO A 266 0.25 14.18 1.91
N ARG A 267 0.69 15.41 1.60
CA ARG A 267 0.07 16.26 0.57
C ARG A 267 -0.22 15.48 -0.74
N GLY A 268 -1.49 15.44 -1.13
CA GLY A 268 -1.98 14.71 -2.31
C GLY A 268 -2.27 13.21 -2.11
N VAL A 269 -2.13 12.68 -0.89
CA VAL A 269 -2.37 11.27 -0.53
C VAL A 269 -3.65 11.14 0.30
N GLY A 270 -4.39 10.04 0.09
CA GLY A 270 -5.47 9.59 0.97
C GLY A 270 -6.48 10.67 1.33
N ASP A 271 -6.73 10.88 2.63
CA ASP A 271 -7.71 11.83 3.13
C ASP A 271 -7.22 13.30 3.13
N THR A 272 -5.97 13.56 2.75
CA THR A 272 -5.38 14.91 2.65
C THR A 272 -5.81 15.62 1.36
N THR A 273 -6.33 16.85 1.49
CA THR A 273 -6.92 17.60 0.37
C THR A 273 -6.10 18.83 -0.04
N PRO A 274 -6.08 19.23 -1.33
CA PRO A 274 -6.66 18.50 -2.46
C PRO A 274 -5.88 17.20 -2.75
N ALA A 275 -6.58 16.17 -3.23
CA ALA A 275 -5.97 14.89 -3.59
C ALA A 275 -5.19 14.99 -4.90
N LEU A 276 -4.13 14.18 -5.07
CA LEU A 276 -3.43 14.08 -6.35
C LEU A 276 -4.08 12.97 -7.20
N GLN A 277 -4.88 13.41 -8.18
CA GLN A 277 -5.57 12.55 -9.14
C GLN A 277 -5.32 13.06 -10.58
N CYS A 278 -5.03 12.16 -11.50
CA CYS A 278 -4.72 12.45 -12.91
C CYS A 278 -5.87 12.14 -13.88
N VAL A 279 -6.95 11.53 -13.39
CA VAL A 279 -8.08 11.02 -14.18
C VAL A 279 -9.43 11.49 -13.63
N GLU A 280 -10.47 11.51 -14.46
CA GLU A 280 -11.77 12.11 -14.13
C GLU A 280 -12.52 11.39 -12.99
N SER A 281 -12.25 10.12 -12.73
CA SER A 281 -12.94 9.35 -11.68
C SER A 281 -12.16 8.10 -11.24
N LEU A 282 -12.41 7.63 -10.01
CA LEU A 282 -11.84 6.39 -9.47
C LEU A 282 -12.32 5.14 -10.24
N GLN A 283 -13.51 5.20 -10.84
CA GLN A 283 -14.02 4.15 -11.73
C GLN A 283 -13.23 4.07 -13.04
N TYR A 284 -12.84 5.22 -13.60
CA TYR A 284 -11.91 5.26 -14.73
C TYR A 284 -10.53 4.72 -14.31
N ASP A 285 -10.04 5.10 -13.13
CA ASP A 285 -8.75 4.60 -12.62
C ASP A 285 -8.74 3.08 -12.50
N HIS A 286 -9.72 2.49 -11.79
CA HIS A 286 -9.81 1.05 -11.63
C HIS A 286 -9.92 0.33 -12.99
N SER A 287 -10.74 0.84 -13.92
CA SER A 287 -10.83 0.32 -15.29
C SER A 287 -9.49 0.40 -16.05
N TRP A 288 -8.70 1.45 -15.80
CA TRP A 288 -7.34 1.57 -16.32
C TRP A 288 -6.37 0.58 -15.69
N MET A 289 -6.43 0.38 -14.37
CA MET A 289 -5.56 -0.54 -13.64
C MET A 289 -5.77 -1.99 -14.08
N VAL A 290 -7.03 -2.45 -14.23
CA VAL A 290 -7.34 -3.79 -14.79
C VAL A 290 -6.66 -3.96 -16.14
N ARG A 291 -6.81 -2.97 -17.05
CA ARG A 291 -6.17 -3.00 -18.38
C ARG A 291 -4.64 -2.98 -18.34
N VAL A 292 -4.01 -2.41 -17.31
CA VAL A 292 -2.54 -2.49 -17.14
C VAL A 292 -2.12 -3.87 -16.63
N MET A 293 -2.91 -4.49 -15.75
CA MET A 293 -2.61 -5.82 -15.20
C MET A 293 -2.73 -6.92 -16.26
N GLU A 294 -3.73 -6.86 -17.13
CA GLU A 294 -3.89 -7.75 -18.30
C GLU A 294 -2.70 -7.70 -19.28
N GLU A 295 -2.08 -6.52 -19.46
CA GLU A 295 -0.88 -6.35 -20.30
C GLU A 295 0.40 -6.87 -19.62
N GLY A 296 0.37 -7.01 -18.29
CA GLY A 296 1.38 -7.69 -17.49
C GLY A 296 2.69 -6.92 -17.29
N VAL A 297 3.79 -7.67 -17.15
CA VAL A 297 5.15 -7.11 -17.19
C VAL A 297 5.61 -6.93 -18.65
N PHE A 298 6.61 -6.09 -18.91
CA PHE A 298 7.02 -5.77 -20.29
C PHE A 298 7.53 -6.97 -21.11
N GLU A 299 7.89 -8.07 -20.45
CA GLU A 299 8.34 -9.32 -21.07
C GLU A 299 7.20 -10.32 -21.31
N ALA A 300 5.98 -10.09 -20.79
CA ALA A 300 4.89 -11.08 -20.83
C ALA A 300 4.40 -11.42 -22.26
N SER A 301 4.72 -10.59 -23.25
CA SER A 301 4.59 -10.89 -24.67
C SER A 301 5.51 -9.97 -25.50
N ASP A 302 5.65 -10.24 -26.79
CA ASP A 302 6.29 -9.33 -27.74
C ASP A 302 5.55 -7.98 -27.87
N ALA A 303 4.23 -7.97 -27.62
CA ALA A 303 3.38 -6.79 -27.65
C ALA A 303 3.39 -5.97 -26.34
N SER A 304 3.56 -6.61 -25.16
CA SER A 304 3.35 -6.00 -23.83
C SER A 304 4.18 -4.72 -23.66
N LEU A 305 5.50 -4.76 -23.93
CA LEU A 305 6.36 -3.57 -23.91
C LEU A 305 5.88 -2.42 -24.83
N GLY A 306 5.23 -2.73 -25.95
CA GLY A 306 4.65 -1.71 -26.85
C GLY A 306 3.37 -1.08 -26.30
N ARG A 307 2.51 -1.91 -25.72
CA ARG A 307 1.22 -1.48 -25.17
C ARG A 307 1.39 -0.74 -23.85
N LEU A 308 2.16 -1.29 -22.91
CA LEU A 308 2.52 -0.66 -21.63
C LEU A 308 3.22 0.70 -21.82
N TRP A 309 4.15 0.82 -22.78
CA TRP A 309 4.78 2.10 -23.12
C TRP A 309 3.75 3.13 -23.61
N SER A 310 2.81 2.71 -24.46
CA SER A 310 1.75 3.57 -24.99
C SER A 310 0.74 3.97 -23.92
N MET A 311 0.41 3.07 -22.99
CA MET A 311 -0.44 3.34 -21.83
C MET A 311 0.25 4.29 -20.83
N SER A 312 1.52 4.06 -20.51
CA SER A 312 2.31 4.97 -19.68
C SER A 312 2.44 6.35 -20.32
N THR A 313 2.64 6.42 -21.65
CA THR A 313 2.62 7.67 -22.42
C THR A 313 1.27 8.39 -22.27
N ALA A 314 0.16 7.66 -22.43
CA ALA A 314 -1.18 8.24 -22.34
C ALA A 314 -1.48 8.77 -20.93
N ARG A 315 -1.39 7.93 -19.88
CA ARG A 315 -1.74 8.34 -18.50
C ARG A 315 -0.87 9.49 -18.01
N SER A 316 0.44 9.43 -18.24
CA SER A 316 1.37 10.48 -17.76
C SER A 316 1.17 11.81 -18.48
N LYS A 317 0.87 11.80 -19.80
CA LYS A 317 0.61 13.02 -20.56
C LYS A 317 -0.79 13.59 -20.32
N SER A 318 -1.80 12.74 -20.08
CA SER A 318 -3.09 13.19 -19.57
C SER A 318 -2.96 13.83 -18.20
N CYS A 319 -2.14 13.25 -17.31
CA CYS A 319 -1.83 13.90 -16.03
C CYS A 319 -1.11 15.24 -16.20
N ALA A 320 -0.24 15.38 -17.21
CA ALA A 320 0.45 16.63 -17.51
C ALA A 320 -0.43 17.72 -18.15
N LEU A 321 -1.72 17.48 -18.37
CA LEU A 321 -2.64 18.51 -18.84
C LEU A 321 -2.86 19.61 -17.77
N PRO A 322 -3.12 20.87 -18.18
CA PRO A 322 -3.54 21.92 -17.27
C PRO A 322 -4.81 21.52 -16.51
N LEU A 323 -4.87 21.87 -15.22
CA LEU A 323 -6.10 21.77 -14.46
C LEU A 323 -7.12 22.82 -14.97
N PRO A 324 -8.44 22.57 -14.82
CA PRO A 324 -9.46 23.59 -14.97
C PRO A 324 -9.18 24.83 -14.11
N ASP A 325 -9.74 25.96 -14.54
CA ASP A 325 -9.89 27.21 -13.77
C ASP A 325 -8.62 27.89 -13.23
N GLY A 326 -7.43 27.33 -13.49
CA GLY A 326 -6.14 27.91 -13.11
C GLY A 326 -5.73 27.66 -11.66
N GLU A 327 -6.41 26.76 -10.97
CA GLU A 327 -6.13 26.41 -9.57
C GLU A 327 -4.69 25.92 -9.34
N PRO A 328 -4.10 26.12 -8.15
CA PRO A 328 -2.72 25.75 -7.85
C PRO A 328 -2.47 24.24 -7.97
N ASP A 329 -1.71 23.90 -9.00
CA ASP A 329 -1.40 22.54 -9.39
C ASP A 329 -0.58 21.77 -8.33
N ILE A 330 -1.26 21.06 -7.42
CA ILE A 330 -0.65 20.29 -6.32
C ILE A 330 0.45 19.33 -6.80
N ARG A 331 0.37 18.83 -8.04
CA ARG A 331 1.35 17.92 -8.66
C ARG A 331 2.76 18.54 -8.74
N LYS A 332 2.90 19.85 -8.53
CA LYS A 332 4.19 20.59 -8.45
C LYS A 332 4.73 20.79 -7.03
N TYR A 333 3.99 20.35 -6.00
CA TYR A 333 4.28 20.64 -4.60
C TYR A 333 4.39 19.39 -3.70
N VAL A 334 4.13 18.18 -4.22
CA VAL A 334 4.11 16.90 -3.45
C VAL A 334 5.48 16.27 -3.15
N THR A 335 6.59 16.98 -3.37
CA THR A 335 7.94 16.43 -3.14
C THR A 335 8.18 16.06 -1.67
N THR A 336 9.05 15.07 -1.43
CA THR A 336 9.54 14.66 -0.11
C THR A 336 9.98 15.86 0.73
N ALA A 337 10.60 16.87 0.10
CA ALA A 337 11.04 18.08 0.77
C ALA A 337 9.87 18.89 1.38
N SER A 338 8.76 19.04 0.64
CA SER A 338 7.54 19.65 1.14
C SER A 338 6.91 18.82 2.26
N VAL A 339 6.91 17.50 2.14
CA VAL A 339 6.43 16.58 3.19
C VAL A 339 7.30 16.68 4.46
N ALA A 340 8.61 16.90 4.33
CA ALA A 340 9.50 17.14 5.47
C ALA A 340 9.22 18.49 6.16
N ARG A 341 8.77 19.51 5.40
CA ARG A 341 8.24 20.76 5.98
C ARG A 341 6.90 20.54 6.70
N ASP A 342 6.00 19.77 6.12
CA ASP A 342 4.72 19.39 6.73
C ASP A 342 4.94 18.63 8.06
N MET A 343 5.91 17.72 8.13
CA MET A 343 6.32 17.03 9.36
C MET A 343 6.83 17.98 10.44
N LEU A 344 7.62 18.98 10.05
CA LEU A 344 8.13 19.99 11.00
C LEU A 344 6.98 20.82 11.57
N GLU A 345 6.02 21.19 10.73
CA GLU A 345 4.82 21.93 11.13
C GLU A 345 3.94 21.12 12.08
N ILE A 346 3.68 19.83 11.80
CA ILE A 346 2.97 18.91 12.71
C ILE A 346 3.65 18.88 14.10
N VAL A 347 4.99 18.81 14.14
CA VAL A 347 5.77 18.79 15.40
C VAL A 347 5.67 20.11 16.17
N GLU A 348 5.75 21.26 15.51
CA GLU A 348 5.58 22.59 16.14
C GLU A 348 4.16 22.77 16.70
N ARG A 349 3.13 22.42 15.90
CA ARG A 349 1.72 22.51 16.32
C ARG A 349 1.37 21.50 17.41
N HIS A 350 2.06 20.35 17.49
CA HIS A 350 1.93 19.40 18.61
C HIS A 350 2.58 19.91 19.89
N GLY A 351 3.68 20.66 19.80
CA GLY A 351 4.26 21.36 20.96
C GLY A 351 3.28 22.39 21.55
N GLU A 352 2.64 23.17 20.68
CA GLU A 352 1.59 24.14 21.02
C GLU A 352 0.35 23.45 21.64
N TRP A 353 -0.11 22.35 21.05
CA TRP A 353 -1.20 21.52 21.61
C TRP A 353 -0.86 20.94 22.98
N ARG A 354 0.34 20.35 23.14
CA ARG A 354 0.84 19.76 24.40
C ARG A 354 0.85 20.77 25.55
N GLU A 355 1.28 22.01 25.30
CA GLU A 355 1.22 23.06 26.31
C GLU A 355 -0.22 23.42 26.66
N GLY A 356 -1.12 23.45 25.65
CA GLY A 356 -2.56 23.62 25.83
C GLY A 356 -3.15 22.57 26.78
N GLU A 357 -2.88 21.28 26.53
CA GLU A 357 -3.35 20.19 27.40
C GLU A 357 -2.76 20.28 28.81
N ALA A 358 -1.47 20.54 28.95
CA ALA A 358 -0.84 20.70 30.25
C ALA A 358 -1.50 21.82 31.08
N LYS A 359 -1.91 22.93 30.45
CA LYS A 359 -2.67 24.02 31.11
C LYS A 359 -4.08 23.59 31.53
N ARG A 360 -4.72 22.65 30.82
CA ARG A 360 -6.04 22.08 31.19
C ARG A 360 -5.91 21.08 32.35
N GLU A 361 -4.94 20.17 32.27
CA GLU A 361 -4.67 19.16 33.31
C GLU A 361 -4.25 19.79 34.64
N LEU A 362 -3.36 20.79 34.61
CA LEU A 362 -2.85 21.47 35.82
C LEU A 362 -3.85 22.45 36.46
N ASN A 363 -4.95 22.79 35.78
CA ASN A 363 -6.02 23.63 36.35
C ASN A 363 -7.42 23.26 35.83
N PRO A 364 -8.02 22.15 36.32
CA PRO A 364 -9.35 21.71 35.90
C PRO A 364 -10.45 22.75 36.20
N SER A 365 -10.24 23.60 37.21
CA SER A 365 -11.16 24.67 37.62
C SER A 365 -11.24 25.85 36.65
N ALA A 366 -10.49 25.83 35.55
CA ALA A 366 -10.58 26.82 34.47
C ALA A 366 -11.90 26.75 33.65
N GLY A 367 -12.65 25.65 33.77
CA GLY A 367 -13.92 25.45 33.09
C GLY A 367 -15.00 26.47 33.47
N CYS A 368 -15.76 26.94 32.48
CA CYS A 368 -17.02 27.69 32.65
C CYS A 368 -16.96 29.03 33.43
N GLY A 369 -15.99 29.92 33.13
CA GLY A 369 -16.11 31.32 33.56
C GLY A 369 -15.21 32.32 32.83
N MET A 370 -15.75 33.50 32.46
CA MET A 370 -14.97 34.56 31.82
C MET A 370 -13.87 35.12 32.75
N HIS A 371 -14.13 35.17 34.06
CA HIS A 371 -13.11 35.51 35.07
C HIS A 371 -12.09 34.37 35.29
N LEU A 372 -12.50 33.10 35.17
CA LEU A 372 -11.61 31.94 35.36
C LEU A 372 -10.61 31.77 34.21
N ARG A 373 -10.96 32.18 32.98
CA ARG A 373 -10.02 32.23 31.84
C ARG A 373 -8.76 33.06 32.11
N ARG A 374 -8.80 34.08 32.99
CA ARG A 374 -7.60 34.81 33.42
C ARG A 374 -6.71 34.01 34.38
N ALA A 375 -7.29 33.17 35.23
CA ALA A 375 -6.53 32.29 36.13
C ALA A 375 -5.85 31.14 35.37
N ALA A 376 -6.50 30.60 34.33
CA ALA A 376 -5.90 29.61 33.43
C ALA A 376 -4.61 30.12 32.75
N ALA A 377 -4.56 31.43 32.45
CA ALA A 377 -3.37 32.07 31.87
C ALA A 377 -2.22 32.32 32.86
N GLN A 378 -2.38 31.98 34.15
CA GLN A 378 -1.34 32.07 35.18
C GLN A 378 -0.86 30.70 35.68
N VAL A 379 -1.25 29.61 35.02
CA VAL A 379 -0.77 28.26 35.32
C VAL A 379 0.65 28.10 34.80
N GLU A 380 1.62 27.93 35.71
CA GLU A 380 3.01 27.70 35.35
C GLU A 380 3.18 26.28 34.79
N VAL A 381 3.44 26.19 33.48
CA VAL A 381 3.67 24.92 32.80
C VAL A 381 5.13 24.49 32.97
N PRO A 382 5.42 23.24 33.39
CA PRO A 382 6.79 22.74 33.48
C PRO A 382 7.55 22.91 32.16
N PRO A 383 8.84 23.34 32.16
CA PRO A 383 9.61 23.61 30.93
C PRO A 383 9.74 22.43 29.95
N LYS A 384 9.49 21.18 30.40
CA LYS A 384 9.42 19.98 29.53
C LYS A 384 8.11 19.87 28.71
N LEU A 385 7.06 20.59 29.09
CA LEU A 385 5.74 20.58 28.44
C LEU A 385 5.43 21.88 27.71
N ALA A 386 6.02 22.99 28.15
CA ALA A 386 5.90 24.30 27.50
C ALA A 386 6.30 24.21 26.01
N TYR A 387 5.64 24.99 25.17
CA TYR A 387 5.90 25.06 23.74
C TYR A 387 7.13 25.95 23.49
N GLN A 388 8.07 25.49 22.68
CA GLN A 388 9.24 26.27 22.26
C GLN A 388 9.23 26.51 20.74
N PRO A 389 8.60 27.61 20.27
CA PRO A 389 8.51 27.94 18.85
C PRO A 389 9.87 27.90 18.15
N GLY A 390 9.95 27.15 17.05
CA GLY A 390 11.19 26.99 16.28
C GLY A 390 12.15 25.95 16.86
N ARG A 391 11.81 25.25 17.95
CA ARG A 391 12.72 24.35 18.68
C ARG A 391 12.16 22.95 18.99
N GLU A 392 10.87 22.71 18.79
CA GLU A 392 10.26 21.37 18.95
C GLU A 392 10.97 20.33 18.07
N ARG A 393 11.20 19.11 18.55
CA ARG A 393 11.99 18.11 17.82
C ARG A 393 11.19 16.89 17.41
N LEU A 394 11.55 16.34 16.26
CA LEU A 394 10.94 15.16 15.69
C LEU A 394 11.44 13.89 16.39
N GLN A 395 10.51 13.06 16.83
CA GLN A 395 10.72 11.61 16.94
C GLN A 395 9.95 10.93 15.79
N TYR A 396 10.56 9.94 15.13
CA TYR A 396 10.03 9.37 13.90
C TYR A 396 10.46 7.93 13.65
N TRP A 397 9.54 7.12 13.11
CA TRP A 397 9.84 5.82 12.50
C TRP A 397 9.27 5.76 11.08
N GLY A 398 10.16 5.81 10.09
CA GLY A 398 9.80 5.71 8.66
C GLY A 398 10.19 4.35 8.08
N PHE A 399 9.27 3.76 7.31
CA PHE A 399 9.47 2.48 6.64
C PHE A 399 9.56 2.65 5.12
N SER A 400 10.39 1.87 4.42
CA SER A 400 10.48 1.87 2.95
C SER A 400 10.80 3.28 2.39
N TYR A 401 9.99 3.86 1.49
CA TYR A 401 10.11 5.28 1.09
C TYR A 401 10.10 6.27 2.28
N GLY A 402 9.46 5.93 3.41
CA GLY A 402 9.55 6.70 4.65
C GLY A 402 10.98 6.89 5.15
N THR A 403 11.92 6.02 4.76
CA THR A 403 13.35 6.23 5.02
C THR A 403 13.96 7.36 4.17
N TYR A 404 13.52 7.53 2.92
CA TYR A 404 13.91 8.68 2.08
C TYR A 404 13.36 9.98 2.67
N LEU A 405 12.13 9.96 3.20
CA LEU A 405 11.53 11.07 3.93
C LEU A 405 12.26 11.39 5.24
N GLY A 406 12.54 10.39 6.08
CA GLY A 406 13.29 10.56 7.33
C GLY A 406 14.72 11.06 7.12
N ASN A 407 15.45 10.51 6.15
CA ASN A 407 16.78 10.98 5.76
C ASN A 407 16.73 12.42 5.22
N THR A 408 15.70 12.77 4.44
CA THR A 408 15.51 14.13 3.90
C THR A 408 15.19 15.13 5.02
N PHE A 409 14.32 14.78 5.97
CA PHE A 409 14.09 15.60 7.16
C PHE A 409 15.38 15.81 7.96
N ALA A 410 16.14 14.75 8.23
CA ALA A 410 17.38 14.82 8.99
C ALA A 410 18.46 15.70 8.32
N ALA A 411 18.52 15.69 6.99
CA ALA A 411 19.43 16.54 6.22
C ALA A 411 18.96 18.01 6.12
N MET A 412 17.64 18.24 6.02
CA MET A 412 17.06 19.59 5.92
C MET A 412 16.95 20.32 7.28
N PHE A 413 16.71 19.58 8.37
CA PHE A 413 16.44 20.14 9.71
C PHE A 413 17.27 19.44 10.81
N PRO A 414 18.61 19.41 10.71
CA PRO A 414 19.46 18.60 11.60
C PRO A 414 19.31 18.92 13.09
N ASP A 415 19.14 20.20 13.47
CA ASP A 415 18.92 20.64 14.86
C ASP A 415 17.53 20.27 15.44
N ARG A 416 16.65 19.71 14.61
CA ARG A 416 15.25 19.37 14.91
C ARG A 416 15.04 17.86 15.07
N VAL A 417 16.12 17.09 15.20
CA VAL A 417 16.12 15.63 15.36
C VAL A 417 16.23 15.26 16.84
N GLU A 418 15.23 14.57 17.39
CA GLU A 418 15.34 13.91 18.72
C GLU A 418 15.57 12.42 18.57
N ARG A 419 14.72 11.68 17.84
CA ARG A 419 14.89 10.23 17.58
C ARG A 419 14.42 9.90 16.17
N ILE A 420 15.30 9.49 15.27
CA ILE A 420 14.91 9.06 13.92
C ILE A 420 15.35 7.60 13.71
N VAL A 421 14.36 6.73 13.53
CA VAL A 421 14.53 5.36 13.05
C VAL A 421 14.07 5.32 11.59
N VAL A 422 14.89 4.75 10.72
CA VAL A 422 14.55 4.51 9.32
C VAL A 422 14.81 3.04 8.96
N ASP A 423 13.76 2.32 8.59
CA ASP A 423 13.75 0.87 8.41
C ASP A 423 13.36 0.48 6.98
N GLY A 424 14.09 -0.47 6.37
CA GLY A 424 14.03 -0.72 4.93
C GLY A 424 14.57 0.49 4.16
N VAL A 425 15.88 0.74 4.26
CA VAL A 425 16.49 2.00 3.82
C VAL A 425 16.63 2.12 2.29
N VAL A 426 16.07 3.20 1.75
CA VAL A 426 16.24 3.64 0.37
C VAL A 426 17.59 4.32 0.18
N ASP A 427 18.32 3.97 -0.89
CA ASP A 427 19.46 4.76 -1.35
C ASP A 427 18.96 6.07 -1.99
N ALA A 428 19.07 7.16 -1.25
CA ALA A 428 18.56 8.46 -1.65
C ALA A 428 19.18 9.01 -2.94
N GLU A 429 20.44 8.67 -3.26
CA GLU A 429 21.08 9.09 -4.50
C GLU A 429 20.57 8.29 -5.71
N ASN A 430 20.29 6.99 -5.54
CA ASN A 430 19.71 6.17 -6.61
C ASN A 430 18.24 6.52 -6.87
N TYR A 431 17.51 6.87 -5.81
CA TYR A 431 16.14 7.39 -5.87
C TYR A 431 16.08 8.76 -6.55
N LYS A 432 16.94 9.72 -6.16
CA LYS A 432 17.06 11.05 -6.79
C LYS A 432 17.34 10.97 -8.30
N GLN A 433 18.15 10.00 -8.73
CA GLN A 433 18.46 9.80 -10.15
C GLN A 433 17.33 9.09 -10.93
N THR A 434 16.21 8.76 -10.27
CA THR A 434 15.05 8.06 -10.85
C THR A 434 15.45 6.70 -11.43
N LEU A 435 16.41 6.02 -10.80
CA LEU A 435 16.99 4.78 -11.31
C LEU A 435 16.35 3.53 -10.72
N TRP A 436 16.12 3.49 -9.40
CA TRP A 436 15.74 2.30 -8.61
C TRP A 436 16.52 1.03 -8.94
N SER A 437 17.75 1.18 -9.45
CA SER A 437 18.53 0.12 -10.08
C SER A 437 19.28 -0.73 -9.07
N ASN A 438 19.49 -0.23 -7.85
CA ASN A 438 20.19 -0.94 -6.78
C ASN A 438 19.25 -1.52 -5.71
N ASN A 439 17.94 -1.22 -5.77
CA ASN A 439 16.91 -1.82 -4.92
C ASN A 439 16.89 -3.36 -4.96
N LEU A 440 17.35 -3.98 -6.05
CA LEU A 440 17.21 -5.43 -6.25
C LEU A 440 18.49 -6.24 -5.97
N LEU A 441 19.51 -5.63 -5.37
CA LEU A 441 20.83 -6.26 -5.20
C LEU A 441 20.85 -7.45 -4.23
N ASP A 442 19.83 -7.61 -3.39
CA ASP A 442 19.72 -8.72 -2.44
C ASP A 442 18.44 -9.59 -2.66
N THR A 443 17.59 -9.27 -3.66
CA THR A 443 16.30 -9.95 -3.92
C THR A 443 16.41 -11.45 -4.19
N GLU A 444 17.38 -11.86 -5.00
CA GLU A 444 17.56 -13.28 -5.32
C GLU A 444 18.11 -14.07 -4.12
N LYS A 445 18.56 -13.42 -3.03
CA LYS A 445 18.82 -14.12 -1.75
C LYS A 445 17.50 -14.54 -1.10
N ASP A 446 16.53 -13.64 -1.04
CA ASP A 446 15.18 -13.89 -0.52
C ASP A 446 14.50 -15.03 -1.30
N MET A 447 14.60 -15.01 -2.63
CA MET A 447 14.10 -16.11 -3.47
C MET A 447 14.83 -17.45 -3.21
N ASN A 448 16.13 -17.41 -2.91
CA ASN A 448 16.87 -18.61 -2.50
C ASN A 448 16.45 -19.11 -1.11
N GLU A 449 16.06 -18.25 -0.18
CA GLU A 449 15.46 -18.69 1.10
C GLU A 449 14.09 -19.35 0.92
N PHE A 450 13.28 -18.93 -0.07
CA PHE A 450 12.06 -19.66 -0.44
C PHE A 450 12.38 -21.10 -0.88
N TYR A 451 13.31 -21.25 -1.83
CA TYR A 451 13.73 -22.57 -2.32
C TYR A 451 14.36 -23.44 -1.22
N HIS A 452 15.25 -22.85 -0.41
CA HIS A 452 15.96 -23.53 0.67
C HIS A 452 15.01 -23.98 1.78
N HIS A 453 14.20 -23.09 2.33
CA HIS A 453 13.29 -23.45 3.42
C HIS A 453 12.16 -24.39 2.95
N CYS A 454 11.68 -24.29 1.72
CA CYS A 454 10.73 -25.25 1.15
C CYS A 454 11.33 -26.68 1.11
N ALA A 455 12.53 -26.84 0.54
CA ALA A 455 13.21 -28.13 0.46
C ALA A 455 13.51 -28.69 1.86
N ARG A 456 13.97 -27.83 2.79
CA ARG A 456 14.26 -28.15 4.19
C ARG A 456 13.08 -28.77 4.95
N VAL A 457 11.85 -28.31 4.71
CA VAL A 457 10.67 -28.82 5.45
C VAL A 457 9.99 -30.03 4.80
N GLY A 458 10.17 -30.22 3.50
CA GLY A 458 9.56 -31.33 2.76
C GLY A 458 8.04 -31.25 2.63
N TYR A 459 7.45 -32.26 2.00
CA TYR A 459 6.01 -32.50 2.02
C TYR A 459 5.59 -33.11 3.38
N PRO A 460 4.46 -32.68 4.00
CA PRO A 460 3.42 -31.81 3.45
C PRO A 460 3.60 -30.30 3.70
N ALA A 461 4.65 -29.87 4.41
CA ALA A 461 4.84 -28.46 4.78
C ALA A 461 5.14 -27.54 3.57
N CYS A 462 5.81 -28.06 2.53
CA CYS A 462 5.94 -27.44 1.23
C CYS A 462 5.54 -28.41 0.11
N ALA A 463 4.45 -28.14 -0.61
CA ALA A 463 4.03 -29.01 -1.73
C ALA A 463 5.05 -29.06 -2.90
N LEU A 464 5.83 -28.00 -3.10
CA LEU A 464 6.91 -27.97 -4.12
C LEU A 464 8.12 -28.84 -3.77
N ALA A 465 8.25 -29.35 -2.53
CA ALA A 465 9.28 -30.35 -2.20
C ALA A 465 8.93 -31.76 -2.70
N GLY A 466 7.65 -32.02 -3.05
CA GLY A 466 7.20 -33.31 -3.59
C GLY A 466 7.08 -34.42 -2.55
N THR A 467 6.23 -35.41 -2.83
CA THR A 467 5.85 -36.47 -1.87
C THR A 467 6.95 -37.50 -1.58
N ASN A 468 8.09 -37.43 -2.26
CA ASN A 468 9.25 -38.28 -2.01
C ASN A 468 10.22 -37.71 -0.96
N ASN A 469 10.04 -36.46 -0.51
CA ASN A 469 10.90 -35.76 0.47
C ASN A 469 12.41 -35.83 0.16
N ALA A 470 12.75 -35.83 -1.14
CA ALA A 470 14.13 -35.91 -1.63
C ALA A 470 14.56 -34.69 -2.48
N ALA A 471 13.67 -33.72 -2.70
CA ALA A 471 13.96 -32.50 -3.45
C ALA A 471 14.93 -31.60 -2.67
N ASN A 472 15.94 -31.08 -3.37
CA ASN A 472 16.79 -29.99 -2.86
C ASN A 472 16.29 -28.62 -3.39
N ALA A 473 16.95 -27.53 -2.99
CA ALA A 473 16.57 -26.17 -3.38
C ALA A 473 16.60 -25.95 -4.92
N GLU A 474 17.51 -26.59 -5.65
CA GLU A 474 17.57 -26.50 -7.11
C GLU A 474 16.37 -27.20 -7.76
N ASP A 475 15.85 -28.28 -7.17
CA ASP A 475 14.65 -28.97 -7.68
C ASP A 475 13.39 -28.14 -7.47
N VAL A 476 13.24 -27.49 -6.31
CA VAL A 476 12.16 -26.53 -6.04
C VAL A 476 12.25 -25.35 -7.00
N SER A 477 13.46 -24.80 -7.18
CA SER A 477 13.72 -23.69 -8.12
C SER A 477 13.36 -24.05 -9.56
N ARG A 478 13.72 -25.26 -10.01
CA ARG A 478 13.38 -25.78 -11.35
C ARG A 478 11.88 -25.87 -11.56
N ARG A 479 11.12 -26.41 -10.60
CA ARG A 479 9.65 -26.47 -10.66
C ARG A 479 9.02 -25.07 -10.81
N VAL A 480 9.50 -24.07 -10.06
CA VAL A 480 9.01 -22.68 -10.19
C VAL A 480 9.37 -22.08 -11.55
N ALA A 481 10.56 -22.34 -12.08
CA ALA A 481 10.94 -21.93 -13.43
C ALA A 481 10.08 -22.60 -14.51
N ASP A 482 9.77 -23.89 -14.38
CA ASP A 482 8.95 -24.64 -15.34
C ASP A 482 7.47 -24.19 -15.36
N ILE A 483 6.92 -23.82 -14.19
CA ILE A 483 5.61 -23.14 -14.08
C ILE A 483 5.62 -21.83 -14.87
N LEU A 484 6.63 -20.97 -14.64
CA LEU A 484 6.77 -19.68 -15.35
C LEU A 484 6.95 -19.88 -16.86
N ASN A 485 7.80 -20.81 -17.28
CA ASN A 485 8.05 -21.13 -18.69
C ASN A 485 6.78 -21.61 -19.40
N THR A 486 5.95 -22.39 -18.71
CA THR A 486 4.68 -22.91 -19.24
C THR A 486 3.65 -21.80 -19.41
N LEU A 487 3.44 -20.99 -18.35
CA LEU A 487 2.46 -19.90 -18.32
C LEU A 487 2.80 -18.71 -19.24
N TYR A 488 4.06 -18.58 -19.66
CA TYR A 488 4.49 -17.59 -20.65
C TYR A 488 3.80 -17.78 -22.02
N HIS A 489 3.59 -19.04 -22.43
CA HIS A 489 2.89 -19.36 -23.68
C HIS A 489 1.48 -19.90 -23.48
N ASN A 490 1.18 -20.49 -22.31
CA ASN A 490 -0.08 -21.15 -22.01
C ASN A 490 -0.61 -20.72 -20.62
N PRO A 491 -1.20 -19.51 -20.49
CA PRO A 491 -1.89 -19.09 -19.28
C PRO A 491 -2.92 -20.14 -18.83
N LEU A 492 -3.03 -20.40 -17.53
CA LEU A 492 -3.86 -21.48 -17.00
C LEU A 492 -5.32 -21.03 -16.87
N PRO A 493 -6.28 -21.62 -17.63
CA PRO A 493 -7.69 -21.30 -17.49
C PRO A 493 -8.28 -21.95 -16.23
N VAL A 494 -9.01 -21.18 -15.43
CA VAL A 494 -9.75 -21.66 -14.25
C VAL A 494 -11.24 -21.64 -14.56
N ILE A 495 -11.83 -22.83 -14.54
CA ILE A 495 -13.22 -23.06 -14.95
C ILE A 495 -14.15 -22.92 -13.74
N GLY A 496 -15.02 -21.91 -13.76
CA GLY A 496 -15.99 -21.66 -12.68
C GLY A 496 -17.17 -20.79 -13.13
N PRO A 497 -18.12 -20.48 -12.22
CA PRO A 497 -19.24 -19.59 -12.50
C PRO A 497 -18.79 -18.15 -12.78
N ASN A 498 -17.61 -17.77 -12.29
CA ASN A 498 -16.81 -16.67 -12.83
C ASN A 498 -15.56 -17.35 -13.42
N PRO A 499 -15.36 -17.35 -14.75
CA PRO A 499 -14.12 -17.86 -15.34
C PRO A 499 -12.97 -16.89 -15.06
N GLU A 500 -11.75 -17.42 -14.92
CA GLU A 500 -10.54 -16.67 -14.60
C GLU A 500 -9.34 -17.24 -15.38
N VAL A 501 -8.29 -16.45 -15.59
CA VAL A 501 -7.05 -16.88 -16.26
C VAL A 501 -5.84 -16.45 -15.44
N ILE A 502 -4.98 -17.41 -15.10
CA ILE A 502 -3.73 -17.15 -14.38
C ILE A 502 -2.62 -16.91 -15.39
N THR A 503 -2.02 -15.72 -15.38
CA THR A 503 -0.96 -15.34 -16.32
C THR A 503 0.44 -15.55 -15.74
N TYR A 504 1.44 -15.58 -16.62
CA TYR A 504 2.86 -15.43 -16.28
C TYR A 504 3.14 -14.23 -15.36
N SER A 505 2.46 -13.11 -15.59
CA SER A 505 2.65 -11.89 -14.81
C SER A 505 2.11 -12.04 -13.39
N ASP A 506 1.00 -12.76 -13.20
CA ASP A 506 0.41 -12.96 -11.88
C ASP A 506 1.27 -13.83 -10.98
N ILE A 507 1.97 -14.82 -11.54
CA ILE A 507 2.96 -15.59 -10.76
C ILE A 507 4.13 -14.70 -10.33
N ARG A 508 4.63 -13.79 -11.18
CA ARG A 508 5.69 -12.86 -10.77
C ARG A 508 5.20 -11.85 -9.72
N ASN A 509 3.92 -11.46 -9.75
CA ASN A 509 3.28 -10.65 -8.70
C ASN A 509 3.08 -11.44 -7.39
N LEU A 510 2.72 -12.71 -7.47
CA LEU A 510 2.62 -13.64 -6.34
C LEU A 510 3.99 -13.85 -5.67
N ILE A 511 5.03 -14.11 -6.48
CA ILE A 511 6.42 -14.24 -6.02
C ILE A 511 6.90 -12.97 -5.34
N PHE A 512 6.75 -11.79 -5.97
CA PHE A 512 7.20 -10.53 -5.37
C PHE A 512 6.61 -10.29 -3.97
N ALA A 513 5.31 -10.56 -3.81
CA ALA A 513 4.64 -10.39 -2.53
C ALA A 513 4.95 -11.49 -1.50
N ALA A 514 5.32 -12.69 -1.97
CA ALA A 514 5.90 -13.73 -1.13
C ALA A 514 7.20 -13.23 -0.49
N LEU A 515 8.14 -12.72 -1.30
CA LEU A 515 9.42 -12.17 -0.85
C LEU A 515 9.20 -11.00 0.11
N TYR A 516 8.23 -10.13 -0.14
CA TYR A 516 7.94 -9.00 0.76
C TYR A 516 7.57 -9.43 2.20
N THR A 517 7.01 -10.64 2.38
CA THR A 517 6.47 -11.15 3.67
C THR A 517 6.76 -12.64 3.93
N PRO A 518 8.04 -13.09 3.99
CA PRO A 518 8.41 -14.50 3.85
C PRO A 518 7.78 -15.45 4.87
N ILE A 519 7.79 -15.07 6.15
CA ILE A 519 7.31 -15.90 7.28
C ILE A 519 5.86 -16.35 7.06
N LYS A 520 5.01 -15.43 6.58
CA LYS A 520 3.58 -15.66 6.35
C LYS A 520 3.30 -16.27 4.97
N SER A 521 3.95 -15.75 3.94
CA SER A 521 3.51 -15.97 2.56
C SER A 521 4.16 -17.19 1.89
N PHE A 522 5.38 -17.59 2.28
CA PHE A 522 6.08 -18.71 1.64
C PHE A 522 5.30 -20.05 1.70
N PRO A 523 4.74 -20.50 2.86
CA PRO A 523 4.01 -21.77 2.92
C PRO A 523 2.77 -21.79 2.04
N TYR A 524 2.08 -20.65 1.94
CA TYR A 524 0.88 -20.50 1.16
C TYR A 524 1.17 -20.44 -0.36
N VAL A 525 2.17 -19.65 -0.76
CA VAL A 525 2.62 -19.50 -2.16
C VAL A 525 3.14 -20.82 -2.72
N ALA A 526 3.87 -21.61 -1.92
CA ALA A 526 4.29 -22.96 -2.33
C ALA A 526 3.12 -23.89 -2.66
N ASN A 527 2.02 -23.82 -1.90
CA ASN A 527 0.83 -24.63 -2.15
C ASN A 527 0.05 -24.14 -3.39
N LEU A 528 -0.05 -22.82 -3.61
CA LEU A 528 -0.62 -22.27 -4.85
C LEU A 528 0.18 -22.70 -6.09
N LEU A 529 1.51 -22.58 -6.04
CA LEU A 529 2.38 -22.96 -7.15
C LEU A 529 2.28 -24.45 -7.48
N ALA A 530 2.22 -25.34 -6.47
CA ALA A 530 2.01 -26.76 -6.69
C ALA A 530 0.62 -27.10 -7.27
N GLY A 531 -0.44 -26.38 -6.87
CA GLY A 531 -1.75 -26.48 -7.48
C GLY A 531 -1.70 -26.12 -8.97
N ILE A 532 -1.11 -24.98 -9.29
CA ILE A 532 -0.95 -24.45 -10.66
C ILE A 532 -0.12 -25.39 -11.54
N GLU A 533 0.95 -25.99 -11.00
CA GLU A 533 1.74 -27.03 -11.70
C GLU A 533 0.89 -28.28 -12.03
N SER A 534 -0.03 -28.66 -11.14
CA SER A 534 -0.97 -29.76 -11.38
C SER A 534 -2.16 -29.39 -12.28
N GLY A 535 -2.26 -28.13 -12.71
CA GLY A 535 -3.35 -27.61 -13.52
C GLY A 535 -4.58 -27.11 -12.74
N ASP A 536 -4.51 -27.02 -11.41
CA ASP A 536 -5.56 -26.45 -10.57
C ASP A 536 -5.19 -25.04 -10.06
N GLY A 537 -5.76 -24.03 -10.72
CA GLY A 537 -5.63 -22.63 -10.33
C GLY A 537 -6.68 -22.13 -9.34
N THR A 538 -7.61 -22.97 -8.88
CA THR A 538 -8.86 -22.54 -8.24
C THR A 538 -8.65 -21.69 -6.98
N GLU A 539 -7.65 -21.97 -6.17
CA GLU A 539 -7.35 -21.16 -4.98
C GLU A 539 -6.71 -19.81 -5.32
N PHE A 540 -5.82 -19.74 -6.31
CA PHE A 540 -5.18 -18.48 -6.70
C PHE A 540 -6.16 -17.54 -7.40
N ALA A 541 -7.07 -18.07 -8.22
CA ALA A 541 -8.16 -17.33 -8.87
C ALA A 541 -9.05 -16.56 -7.87
N LYS A 542 -9.27 -17.09 -6.65
CA LYS A 542 -10.04 -16.39 -5.60
C LYS A 542 -9.40 -15.08 -5.18
N LEU A 543 -8.06 -15.01 -5.23
CA LEU A 543 -7.27 -13.83 -4.86
C LEU A 543 -7.15 -12.86 -6.04
N LEU A 544 -6.94 -13.39 -7.26
CA LEU A 544 -6.91 -12.59 -8.50
C LEU A 544 -8.21 -11.85 -8.76
N LYS A 545 -9.36 -12.36 -8.28
CA LYS A 545 -10.66 -11.67 -8.34
C LYS A 545 -10.59 -10.20 -7.91
N GLY A 546 -9.80 -9.87 -6.87
CA GLY A 546 -9.65 -8.48 -6.39
C GLY A 546 -8.92 -7.53 -7.34
N PHE A 547 -8.35 -8.06 -8.43
CA PHE A 547 -7.50 -7.36 -9.39
C PHE A 547 -8.01 -7.50 -10.83
N HIS A 548 -8.60 -8.64 -11.17
CA HIS A 548 -9.12 -8.91 -12.52
C HIS A 548 -10.60 -8.51 -12.65
N THR A 549 -11.34 -8.29 -11.54
CA THR A 549 -12.74 -7.86 -11.60
C THR A 549 -12.92 -6.35 -11.37
N PHE A 550 -13.27 -5.63 -12.43
CA PHE A 550 -13.84 -4.29 -12.30
C PHE A 550 -15.21 -4.35 -11.61
N GLN A 551 -15.44 -3.49 -10.61
CA GLN A 551 -16.69 -3.45 -9.83
C GLN A 551 -17.20 -2.00 -9.71
N CYS A 552 -18.47 -1.79 -10.04
CA CYS A 552 -19.15 -0.50 -9.87
C CYS A 552 -19.69 -0.35 -8.43
N PRO A 553 -19.65 0.85 -7.83
CA PRO A 553 -20.37 1.12 -6.59
C PRO A 553 -21.89 1.00 -6.76
N ALA A 554 -22.57 0.54 -5.72
CA ALA A 554 -24.02 0.26 -5.75
C ALA A 554 -24.88 1.49 -5.40
N GLN A 555 -25.27 2.24 -6.43
CA GLN A 555 -26.28 3.32 -6.44
C GLN A 555 -25.98 4.60 -5.62
N PRO A 556 -26.48 5.79 -6.04
CA PRO A 556 -26.39 7.01 -5.24
C PRO A 556 -27.23 6.91 -3.95
N GLY A 557 -26.73 7.46 -2.84
CA GLY A 557 -27.46 7.52 -1.57
C GLY A 557 -27.30 6.30 -0.66
N GLN A 558 -26.42 5.36 -0.99
CA GLN A 558 -25.83 4.42 -0.04
C GLN A 558 -24.32 4.68 0.02
N GLY A 559 -23.75 4.72 1.23
CA GLY A 559 -22.37 5.16 1.43
C GLY A 559 -21.34 4.23 0.78
N TYR A 560 -20.43 4.83 0.01
CA TYR A 560 -19.13 4.33 -0.49
C TYR A 560 -18.94 2.79 -0.58
N SER A 561 -18.67 2.28 -1.79
CA SER A 561 -18.05 0.97 -1.97
C SER A 561 -17.27 0.90 -3.28
N ILE A 562 -15.95 1.13 -3.21
CA ILE A 562 -15.01 0.74 -4.26
C ILE A 562 -13.79 0.11 -3.55
N ILE A 563 -13.74 -1.22 -3.56
CA ILE A 563 -12.73 -1.99 -2.84
C ILE A 563 -11.35 -1.82 -3.51
N PRO A 564 -10.28 -1.45 -2.80
CA PRO A 564 -10.20 -0.84 -1.46
C PRO A 564 -9.53 0.55 -1.54
N LEU A 565 -10.23 1.54 -2.12
CA LEU A 565 -9.77 2.94 -2.08
C LEU A 565 -10.59 3.82 -1.15
N HIS A 566 -11.90 3.61 -1.01
CA HIS A 566 -12.64 4.04 0.18
C HIS A 566 -13.73 3.01 0.53
N ASN A 567 -13.83 2.72 1.82
CA ASN A 567 -14.92 1.98 2.49
C ASN A 567 -15.14 0.51 2.04
N THR A 568 -14.29 -0.39 2.53
CA THR A 568 -14.81 -1.61 3.17
C THR A 568 -15.43 -1.24 4.53
N THR A 569 -16.15 -2.16 5.19
CA THR A 569 -16.62 -2.01 6.58
C THR A 569 -15.51 -1.82 7.63
N SER A 570 -14.25 -1.81 7.22
CA SER A 570 -13.06 -1.51 8.03
C SER A 570 -12.39 -0.16 7.70
N GLY A 571 -12.94 0.63 6.77
CA GLY A 571 -12.63 2.07 6.62
C GLY A 571 -11.23 2.44 6.14
N ARG A 572 -10.55 1.59 5.36
CA ARG A 572 -9.15 1.78 4.92
C ARG A 572 -9.03 2.33 3.49
N VAL A 573 -8.07 3.25 3.28
CA VAL A 573 -7.81 3.97 2.02
C VAL A 573 -6.56 3.44 1.31
N GLY A 574 -6.70 2.77 0.17
CA GLY A 574 -5.57 2.21 -0.58
C GLY A 574 -4.57 3.24 -1.10
N MET A 575 -3.40 2.78 -1.55
CA MET A 575 -2.38 3.66 -2.12
C MET A 575 -2.84 4.23 -3.48
N SER A 576 -2.79 5.56 -3.64
CA SER A 576 -3.09 6.21 -4.92
C SER A 576 -1.93 6.04 -5.90
N TYR A 577 -2.20 5.42 -7.06
CA TYR A 577 -1.24 5.28 -8.15
C TYR A 577 -0.75 6.65 -8.65
N ASP A 578 -1.66 7.62 -8.81
CA ASP A 578 -1.33 8.96 -9.30
C ASP A 578 -0.49 9.74 -8.27
N ALA A 579 -0.77 9.59 -6.97
CA ALA A 579 0.05 10.19 -5.92
C ALA A 579 1.45 9.54 -5.86
N THR A 580 1.53 8.21 -5.98
CA THR A 580 2.79 7.45 -6.05
C THR A 580 3.67 7.98 -7.19
N MET A 581 3.09 8.11 -8.39
CA MET A 581 3.77 8.69 -9.55
C MET A 581 4.16 10.15 -9.32
N GLY A 582 3.23 10.99 -8.84
CA GLY A 582 3.47 12.41 -8.64
C GLY A 582 4.62 12.69 -7.68
N ILE A 583 4.71 11.95 -6.57
CA ILE A 583 5.80 12.06 -5.61
C ILE A 583 7.11 11.52 -6.22
N ALA A 584 7.13 10.25 -6.63
CA ALA A 584 8.35 9.59 -7.12
C ALA A 584 8.98 10.31 -8.33
N CYS A 585 8.15 10.79 -9.26
CA CYS A 585 8.62 11.45 -10.48
C CYS A 585 8.88 12.96 -10.33
N THR A 586 8.59 13.57 -9.16
CA THR A 586 8.97 14.98 -8.89
C THR A 586 10.15 15.11 -7.94
N ASP A 587 10.34 14.17 -7.01
CA ASP A 587 11.60 14.05 -6.27
C ASP A 587 12.76 13.69 -7.20
N GLY A 588 12.52 12.75 -8.13
CA GLY A 588 13.50 12.27 -9.09
C GLY A 588 13.91 13.26 -10.19
N ASP A 589 15.08 13.00 -10.79
CA ASP A 589 15.59 13.65 -11.99
C ASP A 589 14.73 13.37 -13.23
N ASP A 590 14.65 14.36 -14.13
CA ASP A 590 13.83 14.30 -15.35
C ASP A 590 14.24 13.15 -16.28
N GLN A 591 13.30 12.25 -16.57
CA GLN A 591 13.52 11.08 -17.43
C GLN A 591 13.04 11.26 -18.88
N ALA A 592 12.60 12.46 -19.29
CA ALA A 592 12.07 12.72 -20.64
C ALA A 592 13.10 12.50 -21.78
N TYR A 593 14.38 12.33 -21.46
CA TYR A 593 15.44 11.95 -22.40
C TYR A 593 15.39 10.46 -22.81
N LEU A 594 14.71 9.60 -22.05
CA LEU A 594 14.66 8.17 -22.31
C LEU A 594 13.67 7.84 -23.43
N ASN A 595 14.18 7.27 -24.52
CA ASN A 595 13.36 6.61 -25.53
C ASN A 595 13.12 5.12 -25.19
N LYS A 596 12.19 4.48 -25.90
CA LYS A 596 11.78 3.09 -25.67
C LYS A 596 12.96 2.12 -25.72
N THR A 597 13.93 2.32 -26.62
CA THR A 597 15.13 1.47 -26.75
C THR A 597 16.04 1.60 -25.54
N ALA A 598 16.29 2.81 -25.05
CA ALA A 598 17.09 3.06 -23.85
C ALA A 598 16.43 2.46 -22.59
N PHE A 599 15.11 2.64 -22.44
CA PHE A 599 14.35 1.98 -21.38
C PHE A 599 14.43 0.45 -21.46
N THR A 600 14.32 -0.13 -22.66
CA THR A 600 14.42 -1.59 -22.88
C THR A 600 15.79 -2.14 -22.45
N GLY A 601 16.86 -1.36 -22.61
CA GLY A 601 18.19 -1.72 -22.08
C GLY A 601 18.18 -1.82 -20.56
N TYR A 602 17.86 -0.70 -19.89
CA TYR A 602 17.72 -0.63 -18.43
C TYR A 602 16.83 -1.72 -17.85
N ALA A 603 15.68 -1.99 -18.48
CA ALA A 603 14.70 -2.95 -18.00
C ALA A 603 15.20 -4.40 -18.11
N ARG A 604 15.99 -4.72 -19.15
CA ARG A 604 16.70 -6.00 -19.27
C ARG A 604 17.85 -6.14 -18.29
N ASP A 605 18.55 -5.06 -17.97
CA ASP A 605 19.63 -5.09 -16.98
C ASP A 605 19.07 -5.28 -15.56
N LEU A 606 17.89 -4.74 -15.24
CA LEU A 606 17.13 -5.14 -14.05
C LEU A 606 16.67 -6.60 -14.08
N ALA A 607 16.14 -7.09 -15.20
CA ALA A 607 15.72 -8.49 -15.34
C ALA A 607 16.89 -9.49 -15.22
N ARG A 608 18.12 -9.07 -15.55
CA ARG A 608 19.36 -9.82 -15.31
C ARG A 608 19.83 -9.77 -13.85
N LEU A 609 19.64 -8.63 -13.18
CA LEU A 609 19.99 -8.45 -11.78
C LEU A 609 19.04 -9.23 -10.85
N SER A 610 17.74 -9.19 -11.15
CA SER A 610 16.71 -10.00 -10.51
C SER A 610 15.81 -10.65 -11.57
N PRO A 611 16.09 -11.92 -11.94
CA PRO A 611 15.18 -12.71 -12.77
C PRO A 611 13.78 -12.86 -12.14
N SER A 612 13.68 -12.85 -10.81
CA SER A 612 12.39 -12.99 -10.12
C SER A 612 11.47 -11.79 -10.39
N ILE A 613 11.90 -10.56 -10.04
CA ILE A 613 11.02 -9.37 -10.05
C ILE A 613 11.53 -8.18 -10.87
N GLY A 614 12.79 -8.18 -11.34
CA GLY A 614 13.41 -7.03 -11.99
C GLY A 614 12.63 -6.47 -13.17
N SER A 615 11.96 -7.34 -13.93
CA SER A 615 11.14 -6.93 -15.06
C SER A 615 9.89 -6.14 -14.64
N MET A 616 9.28 -6.52 -13.50
CA MET A 616 8.18 -5.78 -12.88
C MET A 616 8.67 -4.45 -12.31
N TRP A 617 9.77 -4.47 -11.56
CA TRP A 617 10.36 -3.30 -10.90
C TRP A 617 10.75 -2.19 -11.89
N SER A 618 11.10 -2.54 -13.12
CA SER A 618 11.39 -1.57 -14.19
C SER A 618 10.24 -0.60 -14.49
N THR A 619 8.99 -0.98 -14.22
CA THR A 619 7.79 -0.17 -14.53
C THR A 619 7.75 1.15 -13.76
N ILE A 620 8.28 1.20 -12.54
CA ILE A 620 8.42 2.42 -11.72
C ILE A 620 9.06 3.55 -12.53
N ARG A 621 10.18 3.25 -13.20
CA ARG A 621 10.90 4.21 -14.04
C ARG A 621 10.16 4.52 -15.34
N MET A 622 9.48 3.54 -15.96
CA MET A 622 8.69 3.74 -17.19
C MET A 622 7.60 4.81 -17.03
N HIS A 623 7.05 4.94 -15.82
CA HIS A 623 6.04 5.93 -15.49
C HIS A 623 6.61 7.35 -15.43
N CYS A 624 7.82 7.53 -14.91
CA CYS A 624 8.47 8.84 -14.86
C CYS A 624 9.00 9.37 -16.21
N ILE A 625 9.25 8.49 -17.21
CA ILE A 625 9.71 8.91 -18.56
C ILE A 625 8.72 9.87 -19.23
N HIS A 626 7.43 9.67 -19.01
CA HIS A 626 6.37 10.44 -19.67
C HIS A 626 5.72 11.49 -18.76
N TYR A 627 6.14 11.56 -17.50
CA TYR A 627 5.63 12.50 -16.51
C TYR A 627 6.42 13.81 -16.59
N SER A 628 5.88 14.80 -17.29
CA SER A 628 6.55 16.09 -17.55
C SER A 628 6.24 17.20 -16.53
N ILE A 629 5.50 16.89 -15.47
CA ILE A 629 5.33 17.83 -14.35
C ILE A 629 6.61 17.81 -13.52
N ARG A 630 7.13 18.99 -13.20
CA ARG A 630 8.32 19.20 -12.35
C ARG A 630 7.95 20.11 -11.19
N PRO A 631 8.56 19.90 -10.01
CA PRO A 631 8.17 20.64 -8.81
C PRO A 631 8.75 22.05 -8.79
N LEU A 632 8.16 22.92 -7.97
CA LEU A 632 8.75 24.25 -7.70
C LEU A 632 9.89 24.19 -6.69
N TYR A 633 9.92 23.17 -5.83
CA TYR A 633 11.04 22.86 -4.95
C TYR A 633 11.22 21.35 -4.78
N ARG A 634 12.48 20.89 -4.83
CA ARG A 634 12.90 19.55 -4.41
C ARG A 634 14.24 19.65 -3.69
N PHE A 635 14.43 18.81 -2.67
CA PHE A 635 15.74 18.61 -2.05
C PHE A 635 16.60 17.73 -2.97
N GLN A 636 17.88 18.06 -3.12
CA GLN A 636 18.78 17.38 -4.09
C GLN A 636 20.01 16.76 -3.41
N GLY A 637 19.98 16.64 -2.08
CA GLY A 637 21.13 16.29 -1.26
C GLY A 637 22.07 17.48 -1.00
N PRO A 638 23.23 17.23 -0.37
CA PRO A 638 23.66 15.92 0.13
C PRO A 638 22.78 15.44 1.30
N TRP A 639 22.58 14.13 1.42
CA TRP A 639 21.99 13.52 2.61
C TRP A 639 23.07 13.31 3.68
N GLU A 640 23.72 14.41 4.04
CA GLU A 640 24.87 14.45 4.95
C GLU A 640 24.65 15.58 5.97
N ALA A 641 24.66 15.27 7.26
CA ALA A 641 24.44 16.25 8.31
C ALA A 641 24.94 15.82 9.70
N ARG A 642 25.27 16.81 10.53
CA ARG A 642 25.44 16.65 11.99
C ARG A 642 24.12 16.94 12.68
N THR A 643 23.33 15.91 12.96
CA THR A 643 22.02 16.02 13.60
C THR A 643 22.13 16.24 15.11
N SER A 644 21.10 16.83 15.73
CA SER A 644 21.07 17.07 17.19
C SER A 644 20.98 15.81 18.04
N HIS A 645 20.57 14.69 17.44
CA HIS A 645 20.75 13.34 17.96
C HIS A 645 21.09 12.40 16.79
N PRO A 646 22.00 11.40 16.93
CA PRO A 646 22.37 10.51 15.83
C PRO A 646 21.25 9.53 15.44
N LEU A 647 21.22 9.13 14.16
CA LEU A 647 20.17 8.30 13.56
C LEU A 647 20.37 6.79 13.80
N LEU A 648 19.26 6.05 13.88
CA LEU A 648 19.23 4.59 13.76
C LEU A 648 18.72 4.18 12.38
N LEU A 649 19.51 3.42 11.63
CA LEU A 649 19.16 2.91 10.32
C LEU A 649 19.07 1.38 10.37
N VAL A 650 17.96 0.80 9.91
CA VAL A 650 17.69 -0.65 10.01
C VAL A 650 17.54 -1.25 8.61
N GLY A 651 18.12 -2.43 8.38
CA GLY A 651 17.99 -3.14 7.10
C GLY A 651 18.24 -4.63 7.21
N ASN A 652 17.49 -5.41 6.42
CA ASN A 652 17.57 -6.87 6.42
C ASN A 652 18.62 -7.36 5.43
N THR A 653 19.39 -8.38 5.80
CA THR A 653 20.46 -9.00 4.98
C THR A 653 20.01 -9.47 3.59
N MET A 654 18.71 -9.72 3.45
CA MET A 654 18.05 -10.30 2.28
C MET A 654 16.72 -9.55 2.00
N ASP A 655 16.72 -8.21 2.17
CA ASP A 655 15.58 -7.37 1.80
C ASP A 655 15.40 -7.34 0.26
N PRO A 656 14.21 -7.63 -0.28
CA PRO A 656 13.98 -7.74 -1.71
C PRO A 656 13.83 -6.40 -2.44
N VAL A 657 13.78 -5.27 -1.70
CA VAL A 657 13.53 -3.92 -2.23
C VAL A 657 14.49 -2.87 -1.67
N THR A 658 14.99 -3.02 -0.45
CA THR A 658 15.91 -2.08 0.22
C THR A 658 17.09 -2.82 0.86
N PRO A 659 18.03 -3.32 0.03
CA PRO A 659 19.11 -4.21 0.45
C PRO A 659 19.97 -3.60 1.56
N VAL A 660 20.45 -4.43 2.49
CA VAL A 660 21.15 -4.01 3.72
C VAL A 660 22.25 -2.96 3.49
N ARG A 661 22.93 -3.03 2.34
CA ARG A 661 23.98 -2.08 1.93
C ARG A 661 23.50 -0.62 1.91
N ASN A 662 22.21 -0.37 1.72
CA ASN A 662 21.63 0.97 1.71
C ASN A 662 21.64 1.60 3.11
N ALA A 663 21.28 0.84 4.15
CA ALA A 663 21.40 1.29 5.54
C ALA A 663 22.87 1.64 5.87
N HIS A 664 23.82 0.76 5.52
CA HIS A 664 25.26 0.99 5.66
C HIS A 664 25.83 2.11 4.75
N LYS A 665 25.10 2.52 3.71
CA LYS A 665 25.45 3.66 2.86
C LYS A 665 24.96 4.95 3.50
N MET A 666 23.67 5.05 3.77
CA MET A 666 23.03 6.27 4.27
C MET A 666 23.50 6.63 5.69
N ALA A 667 23.82 5.64 6.54
CA ALA A 667 24.37 5.89 7.87
C ALA A 667 25.66 6.72 7.86
N LYS A 668 26.46 6.63 6.78
CA LYS A 668 27.74 7.35 6.66
C LYS A 668 27.58 8.86 6.42
N GLY A 669 26.40 9.32 6.03
CA GLY A 669 26.13 10.74 5.87
C GLY A 669 25.84 11.47 7.20
N PHE A 670 25.39 10.74 8.23
CA PHE A 670 24.93 11.34 9.48
C PHE A 670 25.93 11.10 10.61
N GLU A 671 26.39 12.19 11.26
CA GLU A 671 27.45 12.08 12.27
C GLU A 671 27.03 11.20 13.46
N GLY A 672 27.76 10.10 13.68
CA GLY A 672 27.50 9.16 14.77
C GLY A 672 26.32 8.20 14.54
N ALA A 673 25.65 8.23 13.39
CA ALA A 673 24.55 7.34 13.09
C ALA A 673 25.00 5.88 12.93
N VAL A 674 24.13 4.93 13.28
CA VAL A 674 24.44 3.49 13.26
C VAL A 674 23.47 2.72 12.35
N ALA A 675 24.04 1.87 11.50
CA ALA A 675 23.31 0.85 10.76
C ALA A 675 23.21 -0.45 11.58
N LEU A 676 22.01 -0.77 12.04
CA LEU A 676 21.63 -2.05 12.63
C LEU A 676 21.23 -3.03 11.52
N THR A 677 21.82 -4.21 11.51
CA THR A 677 21.51 -5.24 10.51
C THR A 677 20.63 -6.32 11.12
N GLN A 678 19.55 -6.71 10.43
CA GLN A 678 18.78 -7.90 10.78
C GLN A 678 19.12 -9.05 9.83
N GLY A 679 19.46 -10.21 10.40
CA GLY A 679 19.72 -11.46 9.70
C GLY A 679 18.44 -12.15 9.28
N SER A 680 17.67 -11.53 8.38
CA SER A 680 16.41 -12.05 7.84
C SER A 680 16.22 -11.74 6.36
N ALA A 681 15.17 -12.34 5.79
CA ALA A 681 14.60 -12.03 4.48
C ALA A 681 13.39 -11.08 4.61
N GLY A 682 12.86 -10.62 3.48
CA GLY A 682 11.70 -9.73 3.41
C GLY A 682 11.97 -8.26 3.72
N HIS A 683 10.96 -7.44 3.46
CA HIS A 683 11.11 -5.98 3.40
C HIS A 683 10.83 -5.28 4.72
N CYS A 684 11.76 -4.41 5.17
CA CYS A 684 11.79 -3.81 6.51
C CYS A 684 11.91 -4.85 7.65
N SER A 685 12.42 -4.46 8.82
CA SER A 685 12.66 -5.38 9.95
C SER A 685 11.41 -6.12 10.44
N ALA A 686 10.22 -5.53 10.25
CA ALA A 686 8.94 -6.15 10.58
C ALA A 686 8.61 -7.42 9.76
N SER A 687 9.28 -7.67 8.62
CA SER A 687 9.01 -8.85 7.77
C SER A 687 9.21 -10.20 8.49
N THR A 688 10.08 -10.22 9.52
CA THR A 688 10.49 -11.39 10.28
C THR A 688 10.77 -10.96 11.72
N PHE A 689 10.18 -11.62 12.72
CA PHE A 689 10.36 -11.19 14.10
C PHE A 689 11.82 -11.37 14.57
N SER A 690 12.36 -10.31 15.18
CA SER A 690 13.60 -10.35 15.96
C SER A 690 13.42 -9.57 17.26
N SER A 691 13.46 -10.27 18.39
CA SER A 691 13.52 -9.68 19.72
C SER A 691 14.74 -8.77 19.89
N CYS A 692 15.87 -9.14 19.29
CA CYS A 692 17.10 -8.34 19.28
C CYS A 692 16.87 -6.99 18.59
N THR A 693 16.39 -6.97 17.33
CA THR A 693 16.16 -5.72 16.59
C THR A 693 15.14 -4.83 17.30
N ARG A 694 14.02 -5.42 17.72
CA ARG A 694 12.97 -4.73 18.47
C ARG A 694 13.49 -4.10 19.78
N ASN A 695 14.32 -4.80 20.53
CA ASN A 695 14.84 -4.29 21.80
C ASN A 695 15.76 -3.09 21.60
N TYR A 696 16.56 -3.04 20.53
CA TYR A 696 17.37 -1.85 20.20
C TYR A 696 16.53 -0.68 19.67
N ILE A 697 15.49 -0.93 18.88
CA ILE A 697 14.53 0.12 18.47
C ILE A 697 13.82 0.70 19.70
N ARG A 698 13.37 -0.15 20.64
CA ARG A 698 12.82 0.27 21.94
C ARG A 698 13.83 1.09 22.74
N GLN A 699 15.06 0.59 22.93
CA GLN A 699 16.10 1.28 23.70
C GLN A 699 16.39 2.68 23.11
N TYR A 700 16.50 2.79 21.79
CA TYR A 700 16.72 4.07 21.13
C TYR A 700 15.59 5.08 21.37
N PHE A 701 14.32 4.69 21.31
CA PHE A 701 13.22 5.60 21.67
C PHE A 701 13.15 5.91 23.18
N GLN A 702 13.44 4.93 24.05
CA GLN A 702 13.37 5.10 25.51
C GLN A 702 14.52 5.95 26.09
N THR A 703 15.75 5.77 25.61
CA THR A 703 16.96 6.43 26.15
C THR A 703 17.67 7.30 25.11
N GLY A 704 17.71 6.86 23.85
CA GLY A 704 18.53 7.46 22.79
C GLY A 704 19.85 6.76 22.53
N GLU A 705 20.14 5.68 23.27
CA GLU A 705 21.31 4.84 23.03
C GLU A 705 21.15 4.06 21.71
N LEU A 706 22.23 3.99 20.94
CA LEU A 706 22.30 3.22 19.69
C LEU A 706 22.92 1.84 19.94
N PRO A 707 22.59 0.83 19.11
CA PRO A 707 23.26 -0.46 19.14
C PRO A 707 24.78 -0.34 18.87
N PRO A 708 25.60 -1.31 19.30
CA PRO A 708 27.00 -1.40 18.91
C PRO A 708 27.17 -1.36 17.39
N PRO A 709 28.09 -0.53 16.84
CA PRO A 709 28.30 -0.45 15.40
C PRO A 709 28.68 -1.80 14.78
N GLY A 710 27.98 -2.18 13.71
CA GLY A 710 28.18 -3.46 13.02
C GLY A 710 27.45 -4.65 13.65
N LEU A 711 26.57 -4.43 14.64
CA LEU A 711 25.72 -5.48 15.18
C LEU A 711 24.80 -6.09 14.10
N VAL A 712 24.74 -7.42 14.09
CA VAL A 712 23.76 -8.22 13.36
C VAL A 712 22.84 -8.90 14.38
N CYS A 713 21.56 -8.54 14.37
CA CYS A 713 20.52 -9.24 15.13
C CYS A 713 20.01 -10.45 14.35
N PRO A 714 19.92 -11.66 14.92
CA PRO A 714 19.34 -12.83 14.25
C PRO A 714 17.81 -12.69 14.13
N ALA A 715 17.22 -13.42 13.18
CA ALA A 715 15.79 -13.71 13.19
C ALA A 715 15.46 -14.75 14.28
N ASP A 716 14.33 -14.57 14.97
CA ASP A 716 13.77 -15.55 15.91
C ASP A 716 12.74 -16.49 15.23
N GLU A 717 12.50 -16.30 13.93
CA GLU A 717 11.52 -17.03 13.11
C GLU A 717 12.10 -17.42 11.75
N MET A 718 11.61 -18.52 11.18
CA MET A 718 11.97 -19.00 9.85
C MET A 718 10.69 -19.27 9.04
N PRO A 719 10.67 -18.98 7.71
CA PRO A 719 9.61 -19.43 6.82
C PRO A 719 9.39 -20.94 6.91
N PHE A 720 8.13 -21.37 6.82
CA PHE A 720 7.67 -22.75 7.06
C PHE A 720 7.89 -23.29 8.50
N GLY A 721 8.42 -22.51 9.44
CA GLY A 721 8.57 -22.90 10.86
C GLY A 721 9.77 -23.84 11.15
N PRO A 722 9.75 -24.60 12.26
CA PRO A 722 10.78 -25.58 12.56
C PRO A 722 10.80 -26.72 11.51
N GLY A 723 11.95 -27.37 11.36
CA GLY A 723 12.08 -28.52 10.45
C GLY A 723 11.39 -29.78 10.99
N PRO A 724 11.27 -30.86 10.18
CA PRO A 724 10.63 -32.11 10.59
C PRO A 724 11.30 -32.83 11.78
N GLU A 725 12.55 -32.47 12.12
CA GLU A 725 13.27 -32.96 13.32
C GLU A 725 13.08 -32.07 14.57
N GLY A 726 12.13 -31.14 14.59
CA GLY A 726 11.77 -30.35 15.78
C GLY A 726 12.75 -29.24 16.19
N TYR A 727 13.96 -29.21 15.65
CA TYR A 727 14.97 -28.17 15.88
C TYR A 727 14.39 -26.76 15.67
N GLY A 728 14.15 -26.07 16.79
CA GLY A 728 13.68 -24.68 16.83
C GLY A 728 12.81 -24.37 18.05
N ILE A 729 11.86 -25.25 18.40
CA ILE A 729 10.93 -25.05 19.53
C ILE A 729 10.58 -26.40 20.19
N GLU A 730 11.45 -26.88 21.07
CA GLU A 730 11.06 -27.80 22.17
C GLU A 730 11.31 -27.09 23.51
N GLY A 731 10.22 -26.63 24.15
CA GLY A 731 10.23 -25.87 25.38
C GLY A 731 9.00 -24.96 25.47
N ASP A 732 8.65 -24.51 26.68
CA ASP A 732 7.60 -23.50 26.87
C ASP A 732 8.02 -22.19 26.19
N VAL A 733 7.39 -21.86 25.06
CA VAL A 733 7.57 -20.54 24.44
C VAL A 733 6.99 -19.50 25.38
N ASP A 734 7.83 -18.57 25.84
CA ASP A 734 7.39 -17.44 26.66
C ASP A 734 6.17 -16.76 26.00
N VAL A 735 5.07 -16.67 26.74
CA VAL A 735 3.83 -16.02 26.34
C VAL A 735 4.10 -14.59 25.85
N GLN A 736 5.12 -13.93 26.39
CA GLN A 736 5.54 -12.61 25.94
C GLN A 736 6.18 -12.63 24.54
N VAL A 737 6.98 -13.66 24.21
CA VAL A 737 7.53 -13.86 22.86
C VAL A 737 6.41 -14.16 21.85
N VAL A 738 5.42 -14.99 22.21
CA VAL A 738 4.26 -15.25 21.33
C VAL A 738 3.47 -13.97 21.03
N ARG A 739 3.19 -13.14 22.05
CA ARG A 739 2.53 -11.83 21.89
C ARG A 739 3.35 -10.87 21.04
N ASP A 740 4.67 -10.87 21.19
CA ASP A 740 5.54 -9.95 20.47
C ASP A 740 5.71 -10.34 18.99
N ARG A 741 5.67 -11.63 18.66
CA ARG A 741 5.51 -12.13 17.28
C ARG A 741 4.18 -11.70 16.68
N GLN A 742 3.07 -11.83 17.41
CA GLN A 742 1.74 -11.37 16.97
C GLN A 742 1.69 -9.86 16.70
N ARG A 743 2.28 -9.04 17.59
CA ARG A 743 2.44 -7.59 17.40
C ARG A 743 3.27 -7.26 16.16
N ASN A 744 4.36 -8.00 15.92
CA ASN A 744 5.20 -7.82 14.74
C ASN A 744 4.46 -8.19 13.44
N ALA A 745 3.67 -9.27 13.44
CA ALA A 745 2.82 -9.64 12.31
C ALA A 745 1.76 -8.57 12.00
N ALA A 746 1.11 -7.99 13.02
CA ALA A 746 0.16 -6.89 12.86
C ALA A 746 0.80 -5.57 12.39
N LEU A 747 2.07 -5.33 12.75
CA LEU A 747 2.88 -4.25 12.15
C LEU A 747 3.12 -4.50 10.66
N MET A 748 3.59 -5.70 10.29
CA MET A 748 3.88 -6.02 8.89
C MET A 748 2.62 -6.04 8.02
N GLU A 749 1.47 -6.46 8.56
CA GLU A 749 0.17 -6.39 7.89
C GLU A 749 -0.20 -4.95 7.54
N GLY A 750 -0.18 -4.04 8.51
CA GLY A 750 -0.52 -2.63 8.29
C GLY A 750 0.46 -1.92 7.37
N LEU A 751 1.76 -2.24 7.46
CA LEU A 751 2.75 -1.80 6.48
C LEU A 751 2.44 -2.32 5.06
N SER A 752 2.04 -3.57 4.90
CA SER A 752 1.65 -4.12 3.58
C SER A 752 0.35 -3.52 3.04
N GLN A 753 -0.56 -3.05 3.89
CA GLN A 753 -1.84 -2.43 3.48
C GLN A 753 -1.70 -0.93 3.20
N ALA A 754 -0.90 -0.22 4.00
CA ALA A 754 -0.69 1.22 3.88
C ALA A 754 0.46 1.58 2.91
N GLY A 755 1.49 0.74 2.83
CA GLY A 755 2.71 0.92 2.02
C GLY A 755 2.73 0.16 0.70
N GLY A 756 1.64 -0.53 0.33
CA GLY A 756 1.54 -1.32 -0.91
C GLY A 756 0.81 -0.65 -2.08
N LEU A 757 1.55 -0.18 -3.09
CA LEU A 757 1.07 -0.14 -4.49
C LEU A 757 1.68 -1.29 -5.31
N PHE A 758 3.00 -1.46 -5.23
CA PHE A 758 3.72 -2.58 -5.86
C PHE A 758 3.30 -3.91 -5.23
N MET A 759 3.12 -3.91 -3.91
CA MET A 759 2.35 -4.93 -3.22
C MET A 759 0.87 -4.74 -3.54
N ARG A 760 0.31 -5.62 -4.39
CA ARG A 760 -1.13 -5.74 -4.70
C ARG A 760 -1.94 -5.89 -3.39
N SER A 761 -2.33 -4.77 -2.78
CA SER A 761 -2.68 -4.69 -1.35
C SER A 761 -3.90 -5.52 -0.92
N GLY A 762 -4.89 -5.68 -1.82
CA GLY A 762 -6.06 -6.55 -1.60
C GLY A 762 -5.78 -8.06 -1.63
N LEU A 763 -4.63 -8.51 -2.13
CA LEU A 763 -4.35 -9.93 -2.39
C LEU A 763 -4.01 -10.69 -1.09
N TYR A 764 -3.53 -9.99 -0.05
CA TYR A 764 -3.02 -10.58 1.20
C TYR A 764 -3.77 -10.15 2.47
N GLY A 765 -4.61 -9.10 2.39
CA GLY A 765 -5.49 -8.70 3.50
C GLY A 765 -6.57 -9.73 3.84
N GLY A 766 -6.95 -10.57 2.87
CA GLY A 766 -7.83 -11.75 3.07
C GLY A 766 -7.09 -13.06 3.37
N LEU A 767 -5.77 -13.01 3.54
CA LEU A 767 -4.92 -14.14 3.95
C LEU A 767 -4.35 -13.93 5.37
N VAL A 768 -4.89 -12.98 6.14
CA VAL A 768 -4.64 -12.76 7.57
C VAL A 768 -5.59 -13.65 8.38
#